data_AF-A0A0S4JQB1-F1
#
_entry.id   AF-A0A0S4JQB1-F1
#
_cell.length_a   1.000
_cell.length_b   1.000
_cell.length_c   1.000
_cell.angle_alpha   90.00
_cell.angle_beta   90.00
_cell.angle_gamma   90.00
#
_symmetry.space_group_name_H-M   'P 1'
#
loop_
_entity.id
_entity.type
_entity.pdbx_description
1 polymer ?
#
loop_
_entity_poly.entity_id
_entity_poly.type
_entity_poly.pdbx_seq_one_letter_code
_entity_poly.pdbx_strand_id
1 'polypeptide(L)'
;MIDLMVSLQHYCIPRIVIFHFQKKSNLLHNRTVNMRHRLLPVSSTCRHRIRSGSRAGACVSPSSTRGVPPYSLYPTPQLPHKLFVDDLAGAASFSSSVPSTSLFPLRVSSRGSKTPPLLLPSLSSSSNGVIRGSSGVTIRRNAFFHQTATVPSSHIAASVVVVVVTSRRFFSSTASCLSQKKQEGKQPATKTTRSMAAAPTPAAAAAAPLTPEQQAVFDERWGLLRSVGEECISEDDLKNLLLKKPNIRCYDGFEPSGRMHIAQGIFKAINVNKCTSAGCEFVFWVADWFALMNDKVGGELAKIRTVGKYLVEVWNAAGMDMKNVTFLWSSDEINQHAGTYWKTVLDIGRRNSIARIKKCCTIMGKAEGTLTAAQILYPLMQCADIFFLKADICQLGLDQRKVNMLAREYCDLIGRKLKPVILSHHMLSGLKKGQAKMSKSDPDSAIFMEDTREDVERKILNAHCPRVAQEANQTNEDGLGEGSDDKNPVLDYVECILLGSPGSSLTVAGVEYKSYKVLEAAFVDGTVDEASLKRAVIDGINALLEPVRLHFSSNAEAAALLEQVKSFRKGPEAPVAPAAAEEPAAATPNAPCAVAWVPAATKLPLNEAVSIVAALNAFVATGGRAVLVSPDWSAVARDEITGDEKDVVAALAMNVLLIKSYGLDLRVEIVNQSDIILNNRDPYWVTAINVGRKYQLRDVEASLGGAIANAGQVVGCLMRVADAILLNATHVFTSSAFDAKQNELAVAFSNGAIQETVLTTAIPALVDPKAPASAAPLAADDVLYADDTDMDTRRKIKRAYCAPNEAENGVVSVAQWFIGRGISVGITRPEANGGNVSYTSGETVAADALSGALHPGDLKAAVGNALLELTKDARAAASSAEGKKLSTTLRNAEKKLAKKK
;
A
#
# COMPACT_ATOMS: atom_id res chain seq x y z
N MET A 1 68.26 -38.06 16.55
CA MET A 1 66.89 -37.89 17.09
C MET A 1 66.28 -36.74 16.28
N ILE A 2 65.34 -37.02 15.37
CA ILE A 2 63.90 -37.27 15.61
C ILE A 2 63.21 -35.95 16.02
N ASP A 3 62.25 -35.33 15.33
CA ASP A 3 61.70 -35.39 13.93
C ASP A 3 61.13 -33.97 13.61
N LEU A 4 61.18 -33.39 12.39
CA LEU A 4 60.32 -33.55 11.19
C LEU A 4 58.78 -33.40 11.43
N MET A 5 57.97 -32.68 10.63
CA MET A 5 58.19 -31.61 9.61
C MET A 5 56.85 -30.94 9.15
N VAL A 6 56.82 -29.62 8.87
CA VAL A 6 56.18 -28.88 7.72
C VAL A 6 54.71 -29.15 7.26
N SER A 7 53.93 -28.27 6.55
CA SER A 7 53.70 -26.79 6.51
C SER A 7 52.65 -26.40 5.42
N LEU A 8 51.81 -25.38 5.68
CA LEU A 8 51.16 -24.43 4.71
C LEU A 8 50.17 -24.87 3.58
N GLN A 9 49.49 -23.84 3.02
CA GLN A 9 48.76 -23.74 1.72
C GLN A 9 47.26 -24.15 1.68
N HIS A 10 46.33 -23.52 0.92
CA HIS A 10 46.37 -22.24 0.16
C HIS A 10 44.94 -21.62 -0.03
N TYR A 11 44.86 -20.34 -0.41
CA TYR A 11 43.64 -19.67 -0.93
C TYR A 11 43.25 -20.17 -2.34
N CYS A 12 41.97 -20.10 -2.71
CA CYS A 12 41.56 -20.13 -4.13
C CYS A 12 40.26 -19.36 -4.42
N ILE A 13 40.15 -18.85 -5.65
CA ILE A 13 39.10 -17.91 -6.11
C ILE A 13 38.29 -18.57 -7.25
N PRO A 14 36.94 -18.47 -7.28
CA PRO A 14 36.16 -18.81 -8.47
C PRO A 14 36.43 -17.79 -9.58
N ARG A 15 37.12 -18.21 -10.66
CA ARG A 15 37.41 -17.34 -11.81
C ARG A 15 36.15 -16.99 -12.60
N ILE A 16 36.00 -15.70 -12.91
CA ILE A 16 35.06 -15.23 -13.95
C ILE A 16 35.51 -15.80 -15.31
N VAL A 17 34.63 -16.55 -15.97
CA VAL A 17 34.86 -17.02 -17.35
C VAL A 17 34.40 -15.94 -18.33
N ILE A 18 35.34 -15.10 -18.77
CA ILE A 18 35.08 -14.11 -19.82
C ILE A 18 35.02 -14.82 -21.18
N PHE A 19 33.82 -14.92 -21.77
CA PHE A 19 33.69 -15.34 -23.16
C PHE A 19 34.22 -14.25 -24.10
N HIS A 20 35.27 -14.59 -24.85
CA HIS A 20 35.93 -13.66 -25.75
C HIS A 20 35.21 -13.64 -27.11
N PHE A 21 34.60 -12.52 -27.48
CA PHE A 21 34.13 -12.29 -28.85
C PHE A 21 34.71 -10.99 -29.40
N GLN A 22 35.68 -11.11 -30.30
CA GLN A 22 36.30 -9.95 -30.94
C GLN A 22 35.34 -9.29 -31.94
N LYS A 23 35.28 -7.96 -31.92
CA LYS A 23 35.15 -7.18 -33.16
C LYS A 23 36.01 -5.93 -33.15
N LYS A 24 36.94 -5.92 -34.11
CA LYS A 24 37.67 -4.76 -34.64
C LYS A 24 36.69 -3.67 -35.14
N SER A 25 37.04 -2.39 -35.25
CA SER A 25 38.22 -1.59 -34.83
C SER A 25 38.00 -0.12 -35.21
N ASN A 26 38.83 0.83 -34.71
CA ASN A 26 39.65 1.75 -35.53
C ASN A 26 40.13 3.03 -34.79
N LEU A 27 41.39 3.44 -35.09
CA LEU A 27 41.90 4.85 -35.20
C LEU A 27 41.83 5.77 -33.93
N LEU A 28 42.77 6.65 -33.58
CA LEU A 28 44.13 7.05 -34.03
C LEU A 28 45.00 7.27 -32.75
N HIS A 29 46.27 6.85 -32.64
CA HIS A 29 47.51 7.43 -33.21
C HIS A 29 48.05 8.70 -32.49
N ASN A 30 49.27 8.60 -31.94
CA ASN A 30 50.21 9.68 -31.51
C ASN A 30 49.78 10.61 -30.35
N ARG A 31 50.63 10.93 -29.36
CA ARG A 31 52.09 11.24 -29.44
C ARG A 31 52.86 10.90 -28.15
N THR A 32 54.19 10.76 -28.26
CA THR A 32 55.17 10.56 -27.18
C THR A 32 55.91 11.85 -26.78
N VAL A 33 56.42 11.90 -25.53
CA VAL A 33 57.66 12.56 -25.03
C VAL A 33 57.65 12.38 -23.48
N ASN A 34 58.54 11.60 -22.86
CA ASN A 34 59.95 11.87 -22.45
C ASN A 34 60.12 12.93 -21.33
N MET A 35 60.98 12.79 -20.29
CA MET A 35 61.78 11.66 -19.75
C MET A 35 62.48 12.10 -18.42
N ARG A 36 62.92 11.15 -17.55
CA ARG A 36 64.14 11.15 -16.66
C ARG A 36 64.02 11.17 -15.09
N HIS A 37 64.68 10.17 -14.49
CA HIS A 37 65.48 10.09 -13.23
C HIS A 37 64.93 10.63 -11.87
N ARG A 38 64.79 9.77 -10.83
CA ARG A 38 65.76 9.29 -9.79
C ARG A 38 66.29 10.43 -8.87
N LEU A 39 66.06 10.44 -7.54
CA LEU A 39 66.59 9.55 -6.45
C LEU A 39 68.14 9.54 -6.42
N LEU A 40 68.87 9.84 -5.33
CA LEU A 40 68.72 9.53 -3.88
C LEU A 40 69.25 10.70 -2.95
N PRO A 41 69.89 10.52 -1.76
CA PRO A 41 69.28 10.48 -0.40
C PRO A 41 69.99 11.38 0.68
N VAL A 42 69.90 10.98 1.97
CA VAL A 42 70.77 11.26 3.17
C VAL A 42 70.02 11.85 4.39
N SER A 43 70.52 11.60 5.61
CA SER A 43 69.85 11.72 6.92
C SER A 43 70.79 12.11 8.09
N SER A 44 70.29 12.79 9.15
CA SER A 44 71.01 12.90 10.44
C SER A 44 70.16 13.31 11.68
N THR A 45 69.98 12.36 12.62
CA THR A 45 70.20 12.40 14.11
C THR A 45 69.78 13.58 15.04
N CYS A 46 69.60 13.46 16.38
CA CYS A 46 69.25 12.37 17.35
C CYS A 46 69.29 12.91 18.83
N ARG A 47 68.77 12.15 19.83
CA ARG A 47 68.91 12.26 21.33
C ARG A 47 67.99 13.27 22.07
N HIS A 48 67.63 13.19 23.39
CA HIS A 48 67.52 12.16 24.48
C HIS A 48 66.86 12.82 25.75
N ARG A 49 66.57 12.19 26.92
CA ARG A 49 66.10 10.83 27.38
C ARG A 49 66.31 10.66 28.91
N ILE A 50 65.28 10.55 29.78
CA ILE A 50 65.41 10.13 31.22
C ILE A 50 64.17 9.33 31.72
N ARG A 51 64.29 8.55 32.82
CA ARG A 51 63.32 7.52 33.25
C ARG A 51 63.45 7.10 34.74
N SER A 52 62.35 7.06 35.50
CA SER A 52 62.17 6.36 36.81
C SER A 52 60.68 6.40 37.22
N GLY A 53 60.11 5.53 38.07
CA GLY A 53 60.58 4.26 38.65
C GLY A 53 59.51 3.52 39.48
N SER A 54 59.26 2.24 39.16
CA SER A 54 58.72 1.10 39.96
C SER A 54 57.72 1.22 41.15
N ARG A 55 56.72 0.32 41.09
CA ARG A 55 55.93 -0.38 42.18
C ARG A 55 54.83 0.45 42.88
N ALA A 56 53.76 -0.11 43.47
CA ALA A 56 53.08 -1.46 43.45
C ALA A 56 51.65 -1.29 44.07
N GLY A 57 50.71 -2.25 44.15
CA GLY A 57 50.60 -3.68 43.77
C GLY A 57 49.19 -4.24 44.12
N ALA A 58 49.03 -5.57 44.21
CA ALA A 58 47.84 -6.30 44.75
C ALA A 58 46.49 -6.27 43.99
N CYS A 59 46.39 -7.11 42.95
CA CYS A 59 45.49 -8.28 42.86
C CYS A 59 43.99 -8.27 43.28
N VAL A 60 43.18 -8.81 42.35
CA VAL A 60 42.07 -9.79 42.53
C VAL A 60 40.65 -9.28 42.83
N SER A 61 39.74 -9.60 41.89
CA SER A 61 38.28 -9.65 42.03
C SER A 61 37.80 -11.08 42.34
N PRO A 62 36.54 -11.25 42.78
CA PRO A 62 35.72 -12.30 42.16
C PRO A 62 34.25 -11.89 41.93
N SER A 63 33.44 -12.85 41.48
CA SER A 63 32.13 -12.62 40.83
C SER A 63 30.97 -13.45 41.39
N SER A 64 29.79 -12.82 41.42
CA SER A 64 28.47 -13.39 41.04
C SER A 64 27.74 -14.48 41.88
N THR A 65 26.39 -14.39 41.80
CA THR A 65 25.33 -15.42 41.95
C THR A 65 24.64 -15.74 43.31
N ARG A 66 23.29 -15.64 43.26
CA ARG A 66 22.20 -16.41 43.93
C ARG A 66 22.03 -16.38 45.47
N GLY A 67 20.79 -16.09 45.92
CA GLY A 67 20.28 -16.32 47.30
C GLY A 67 18.99 -15.54 47.62
N VAL A 68 18.05 -16.13 48.39
CA VAL A 68 16.71 -15.59 48.81
C VAL A 68 16.22 -16.37 50.06
N PRO A 69 15.34 -15.89 50.99
CA PRO A 69 15.08 -14.56 51.60
C PRO A 69 15.62 -14.59 53.07
N PRO A 70 14.91 -14.36 54.21
CA PRO A 70 13.82 -13.44 54.65
C PRO A 70 14.15 -12.63 55.96
N TYR A 71 13.13 -11.95 56.55
CA TYR A 71 13.10 -11.28 57.90
C TYR A 71 13.97 -10.00 58.06
N SER A 72 13.63 -8.95 58.85
CA SER A 72 12.38 -8.52 59.53
C SER A 72 12.48 -7.02 60.00
N LEU A 73 11.38 -6.46 60.55
CA LEU A 73 11.24 -5.22 61.37
C LEU A 73 11.15 -3.81 60.71
N TYR A 74 9.90 -3.29 60.63
CA TYR A 74 9.34 -2.01 61.17
C TYR A 74 10.12 -0.66 61.23
N PRO A 75 9.43 0.52 61.34
CA PRO A 75 8.04 0.87 60.99
C PRO A 75 7.86 2.22 60.22
N THR A 76 6.62 2.53 59.82
CA THR A 76 6.16 3.84 59.30
C THR A 76 5.51 4.72 60.40
N PRO A 77 5.42 6.06 60.21
CA PRO A 77 4.62 6.95 61.07
C PRO A 77 3.13 6.99 60.66
N GLN A 78 2.25 7.37 61.60
CA GLN A 78 0.80 7.52 61.40
C GLN A 78 0.25 8.92 61.74
N LEU A 79 -0.98 9.17 61.27
CA LEU A 79 -1.88 10.28 61.62
C LEU A 79 -2.29 10.29 63.12
N PRO A 80 -2.78 11.43 63.65
CA PRO A 80 -3.59 11.48 64.86
C PRO A 80 -5.06 11.91 64.61
N HIS A 81 -6.01 11.25 65.28
CA HIS A 81 -7.41 11.68 65.46
C HIS A 81 -7.91 11.27 66.87
N LYS A 82 -8.71 12.13 67.52
CA LYS A 82 -9.47 11.96 68.80
C LYS A 82 -10.58 13.04 68.84
N LEU A 83 -11.67 13.07 69.63
CA LEU A 83 -12.59 12.19 70.42
C LEU A 83 -13.79 13.13 70.81
N PHE A 84 -15.02 12.79 71.23
CA PHE A 84 -15.78 11.62 71.72
C PHE A 84 -17.12 11.53 70.92
N VAL A 85 -17.98 10.49 70.86
CA VAL A 85 -18.36 9.29 71.66
C VAL A 85 -19.65 9.44 72.51
N ASP A 86 -20.66 8.65 72.13
CA ASP A 86 -21.89 8.09 72.77
C ASP A 86 -23.15 8.88 73.22
N ASP A 87 -24.31 8.31 72.82
CA ASP A 87 -25.47 7.85 73.63
C ASP A 87 -26.93 8.42 73.53
N LEU A 88 -27.85 7.43 73.41
CA LEU A 88 -29.28 7.24 73.72
C LEU A 88 -30.38 8.34 73.87
N ALA A 89 -31.56 7.95 73.35
CA ALA A 89 -32.94 8.07 73.91
C ALA A 89 -33.68 9.43 74.01
N GLY A 90 -34.45 9.75 72.95
CA GLY A 90 -35.93 9.93 72.97
C GLY A 90 -36.62 10.87 73.97
N ALA A 91 -37.22 11.95 73.45
CA ALA A 91 -38.44 12.61 73.98
C ALA A 91 -39.23 13.27 72.83
N ALA A 92 -40.54 13.47 72.99
CA ALA A 92 -41.40 14.05 71.95
C ALA A 92 -42.30 15.20 72.46
N SER A 93 -42.34 16.29 71.70
CA SER A 93 -43.39 17.32 71.68
C SER A 93 -43.61 17.71 70.22
N PHE A 94 -44.77 17.46 69.62
CA PHE A 94 -46.01 18.26 69.70
C PHE A 94 -45.82 19.73 69.23
N SER A 95 -46.60 20.27 68.27
CA SER A 95 -47.85 19.73 67.67
C SER A 95 -48.20 20.27 66.28
N SER A 96 -48.81 19.40 65.45
CA SER A 96 -49.85 19.66 64.42
C SER A 96 -49.54 20.61 63.22
N SER A 97 -50.13 20.44 62.03
CA SER A 97 -51.34 19.70 61.63
C SER A 97 -51.32 19.13 60.19
N VAL A 98 -52.25 18.19 59.92
CA VAL A 98 -52.53 17.46 58.65
C VAL A 98 -53.86 16.67 58.83
N PRO A 99 -54.52 16.09 57.80
CA PRO A 99 -54.28 16.11 56.34
C PRO A 99 -55.54 16.44 55.47
N SER A 100 -55.39 16.48 54.13
CA SER A 100 -56.37 15.93 53.16
C SER A 100 -55.68 15.75 51.78
N THR A 101 -55.86 14.72 50.93
CA THR A 101 -56.96 13.81 50.49
C THR A 101 -58.01 14.38 49.53
N SER A 102 -57.72 14.20 48.22
CA SER A 102 -58.60 13.67 47.15
C SER A 102 -60.05 14.17 46.99
N LEU A 103 -60.41 14.67 45.79
CA LEU A 103 -61.78 14.63 45.24
C LEU A 103 -61.81 14.76 43.69
N PHE A 104 -62.55 13.85 43.03
CA PHE A 104 -63.23 14.01 41.71
C PHE A 104 -64.69 14.54 42.00
N PRO A 105 -65.75 14.57 41.13
CA PRO A 105 -65.91 14.14 39.72
C PRO A 105 -66.80 15.03 38.78
N LEU A 106 -66.96 14.58 37.51
CA LEU A 106 -68.18 14.56 36.64
C LEU A 106 -69.03 15.82 36.28
N ARG A 107 -69.10 16.09 34.95
CA ARG A 107 -70.34 16.14 34.10
C ARG A 107 -69.96 15.56 32.71
N VAL A 108 -70.68 14.69 31.96
CA VAL A 108 -72.13 14.43 31.70
C VAL A 108 -72.73 15.42 30.66
N SER A 109 -73.32 15.04 29.51
CA SER A 109 -73.48 13.73 28.81
C SER A 109 -74.04 13.90 27.36
N SER A 110 -74.08 12.78 26.60
CA SER A 110 -74.83 12.45 25.34
C SER A 110 -74.05 12.46 24.01
N ARG A 111 -74.23 11.51 23.07
CA ARG A 111 -74.85 10.15 22.98
C ARG A 111 -74.25 9.47 21.70
N GLY A 112 -74.03 8.15 21.56
CA GLY A 112 -74.05 7.01 22.48
C GLY A 112 -74.16 5.63 21.77
N SER A 113 -73.69 4.54 22.41
CA SER A 113 -73.86 3.09 22.03
C SER A 113 -73.14 2.59 20.74
N LYS A 114 -72.74 1.31 20.58
CA LYS A 114 -73.01 0.03 21.29
C LYS A 114 -71.71 -0.76 21.62
N THR A 115 -71.83 -1.92 22.30
CA THR A 115 -70.73 -2.71 22.92
C THR A 115 -70.79 -4.24 22.57
N PRO A 116 -70.30 -5.22 23.37
CA PRO A 116 -69.18 -6.15 23.06
C PRO A 116 -69.67 -7.65 23.03
N PRO A 117 -68.96 -8.76 23.41
CA PRO A 117 -67.56 -9.02 23.84
C PRO A 117 -66.90 -10.33 23.27
N LEU A 118 -65.79 -10.78 23.92
CA LEU A 118 -65.24 -12.16 24.10
C LEU A 118 -63.83 -12.51 23.54
N LEU A 119 -63.28 -13.65 24.02
CA LEU A 119 -61.87 -13.86 24.37
C LEU A 119 -61.38 -15.32 24.13
N LEU A 120 -60.09 -15.47 23.73
CA LEU A 120 -59.18 -16.62 24.05
C LEU A 120 -59.58 -18.03 23.49
N PRO A 121 -58.84 -19.15 23.76
CA PRO A 121 -57.43 -19.38 23.36
C PRO A 121 -57.10 -20.82 22.84
N SER A 122 -55.88 -20.99 22.27
CA SER A 122 -54.91 -22.11 22.39
C SER A 122 -55.27 -23.63 22.27
N LEU A 123 -54.30 -24.39 21.72
CA LEU A 123 -53.89 -25.81 21.97
C LEU A 123 -54.20 -26.95 20.95
N SER A 124 -53.12 -27.76 20.76
CA SER A 124 -53.03 -29.24 20.58
C SER A 124 -53.50 -30.02 19.32
N SER A 125 -52.50 -30.67 18.69
CA SER A 125 -52.40 -32.11 18.32
C SER A 125 -53.20 -32.77 17.17
N SER A 126 -52.46 -33.16 16.13
CA SER A 126 -52.43 -34.47 15.42
C SER A 126 -53.71 -35.16 14.87
N SER A 127 -53.70 -35.56 13.58
CA SER A 127 -53.43 -36.97 13.17
C SER A 127 -53.51 -37.28 11.64
N ASN A 128 -52.64 -38.19 11.18
CA ASN A 128 -52.76 -39.24 10.14
C ASN A 128 -53.21 -38.97 8.66
N GLY A 129 -52.55 -39.69 7.72
CA GLY A 129 -52.90 -39.81 6.28
C GLY A 129 -51.87 -39.17 5.32
N VAL A 130 -50.78 -39.78 4.80
CA VAL A 130 -50.31 -41.18 4.60
C VAL A 130 -50.70 -41.83 3.25
N ILE A 131 -49.68 -42.11 2.40
CA ILE A 131 -49.60 -42.95 1.16
C ILE A 131 -49.70 -42.29 -0.25
N ARG A 132 -48.62 -42.51 -1.04
CA ARG A 132 -48.42 -42.46 -2.54
C ARG A 132 -48.59 -41.10 -3.27
N GLY A 133 -47.80 -40.81 -4.31
CA GLY A 133 -46.65 -41.55 -4.86
C GLY A 133 -46.14 -41.00 -6.21
N SER A 134 -45.14 -41.68 -6.81
CA SER A 134 -44.72 -41.58 -8.23
C SER A 134 -44.55 -40.18 -8.85
N SER A 135 -43.35 -39.61 -8.89
CA SER A 135 -42.37 -39.79 -10.00
C SER A 135 -42.83 -39.24 -11.38
N GLY A 136 -42.20 -38.16 -11.86
CA GLY A 136 -42.48 -37.59 -13.18
C GLY A 136 -41.53 -36.45 -13.58
N VAL A 137 -40.39 -36.78 -14.17
CA VAL A 137 -39.46 -35.79 -14.76
C VAL A 137 -39.97 -35.35 -16.13
N THR A 138 -40.04 -34.03 -16.38
CA THR A 138 -39.53 -33.35 -17.60
C THR A 138 -39.83 -31.85 -17.54
N ILE A 139 -38.80 -31.01 -17.74
CA ILE A 139 -38.97 -29.57 -18.03
C ILE A 139 -38.31 -29.27 -19.37
N ARG A 140 -39.08 -28.79 -20.35
CA ARG A 140 -38.58 -28.13 -21.55
C ARG A 140 -39.49 -26.97 -22.00
N ARG A 141 -38.98 -25.76 -21.80
CA ARG A 141 -38.98 -24.61 -22.73
C ARG A 141 -40.29 -24.07 -23.37
N ASN A 142 -40.41 -22.74 -23.23
CA ASN A 142 -40.78 -21.73 -24.26
C ASN A 142 -42.25 -21.25 -24.42
N ALA A 143 -42.44 -20.01 -23.95
CA ALA A 143 -42.84 -18.83 -24.76
C ALA A 143 -44.34 -18.59 -25.12
N PHE A 144 -44.54 -17.48 -25.87
CA PHE A 144 -45.78 -16.77 -26.26
C PHE A 144 -46.32 -15.80 -25.17
N PHE A 145 -46.49 -14.48 -25.42
CA PHE A 145 -47.37 -13.73 -26.38
C PHE A 145 -48.85 -13.80 -25.95
N HIS A 146 -49.74 -12.79 -26.08
CA HIS A 146 -49.74 -11.43 -26.68
C HIS A 146 -50.90 -10.61 -25.99
N GLN A 147 -51.01 -9.26 -25.93
CA GLN A 147 -51.61 -8.27 -26.88
C GLN A 147 -52.03 -7.04 -25.99
N THR A 148 -51.57 -5.79 -26.18
CA THR A 148 -52.04 -4.66 -27.04
C THR A 148 -53.42 -4.02 -26.76
N ALA A 149 -53.42 -2.70 -26.45
CA ALA A 149 -54.52 -1.73 -26.63
C ALA A 149 -53.91 -0.31 -26.85
N THR A 150 -54.64 0.68 -27.36
CA THR A 150 -54.05 1.84 -28.10
C THR A 150 -54.61 3.25 -27.79
N VAL A 151 -53.69 4.23 -27.60
CA VAL A 151 -53.54 5.55 -28.33
C VAL A 151 -54.83 6.40 -28.57
N PRO A 152 -54.93 7.70 -28.17
CA PRO A 152 -54.15 8.79 -28.84
C PRO A 152 -53.78 10.12 -28.10
N SER A 153 -52.56 10.60 -28.42
CA SER A 153 -52.15 11.95 -28.88
C SER A 153 -52.50 13.28 -28.17
N SER A 154 -51.45 14.04 -27.79
CA SER A 154 -51.26 15.46 -28.16
C SER A 154 -49.78 15.91 -28.05
N HIS A 155 -49.41 17.03 -28.71
CA HIS A 155 -48.03 17.55 -28.92
C HIS A 155 -47.50 18.37 -27.71
N ILE A 156 -46.24 18.84 -27.57
CA ILE A 156 -45.15 19.25 -28.50
C ILE A 156 -43.76 18.76 -28.01
N ALA A 157 -42.77 18.72 -28.92
CA ALA A 157 -41.46 18.10 -28.73
C ALA A 157 -40.35 18.99 -28.12
N ALA A 158 -39.39 18.33 -27.47
CA ALA A 158 -37.95 18.54 -27.66
C ALA A 158 -37.23 17.20 -27.39
N SER A 159 -36.32 16.76 -28.26
CA SER A 159 -35.65 15.45 -28.08
C SER A 159 -34.25 15.39 -28.69
N VAL A 160 -33.37 14.66 -28.00
CA VAL A 160 -31.96 14.44 -28.35
C VAL A 160 -31.83 13.67 -29.66
N VAL A 161 -30.97 14.15 -30.56
CA VAL A 161 -30.56 13.40 -31.76
C VAL A 161 -29.36 12.51 -31.44
N VAL A 162 -29.56 11.19 -31.45
CA VAL A 162 -28.45 10.22 -31.44
C VAL A 162 -27.91 10.08 -32.86
N VAL A 163 -26.66 10.49 -33.07
CA VAL A 163 -26.01 10.40 -34.39
C VAL A 163 -25.31 9.04 -34.55
N VAL A 164 -25.92 8.14 -35.32
CA VAL A 164 -25.27 6.93 -35.83
C VAL A 164 -24.84 7.20 -37.27
N VAL A 165 -23.53 7.37 -37.51
CA VAL A 165 -22.99 7.47 -38.88
C VAL A 165 -22.70 6.08 -39.43
N THR A 166 -23.41 5.71 -40.50
CA THR A 166 -23.00 4.62 -41.40
C THR A 166 -22.84 5.16 -42.81
N SER A 167 -21.72 4.85 -43.46
CA SER A 167 -21.43 5.15 -44.88
C SER A 167 -20.10 4.51 -45.27
N ARG A 168 -19.84 4.16 -46.53
CA ARG A 168 -20.68 3.60 -47.61
C ARG A 168 -19.68 3.02 -48.64
N ARG A 169 -20.12 2.13 -49.55
CA ARG A 169 -19.22 1.50 -50.54
C ARG A 169 -18.92 2.44 -51.72
N PHE A 170 -17.74 2.26 -52.32
CA PHE A 170 -17.57 2.22 -53.77
C PHE A 170 -16.84 0.92 -54.17
N PHE A 171 -16.97 0.48 -55.42
CA PHE A 171 -16.70 -0.92 -55.80
C PHE A 171 -16.11 -1.03 -57.22
N SER A 172 -15.07 -1.84 -57.38
CA SER A 172 -14.57 -2.42 -58.63
C SER A 172 -13.63 -3.57 -58.24
N SER A 173 -13.96 -4.85 -58.47
CA SER A 173 -13.74 -5.62 -59.73
C SER A 173 -12.25 -5.88 -60.00
N THR A 174 -11.75 -7.11 -60.22
CA THR A 174 -12.45 -8.38 -60.57
C THR A 174 -11.69 -9.63 -60.06
N ALA A 175 -12.37 -10.79 -60.11
CA ALA A 175 -11.89 -12.18 -60.01
C ALA A 175 -10.72 -12.53 -60.98
N SER A 176 -10.04 -13.70 -60.99
CA SER A 176 -9.79 -14.85 -60.06
C SER A 176 -9.06 -15.95 -60.86
N CYS A 177 -8.01 -16.63 -60.35
CA CYS A 177 -7.71 -18.06 -60.67
C CYS A 177 -6.44 -18.66 -60.00
N LEU A 178 -6.52 -19.98 -59.74
CA LEU A 178 -5.63 -21.10 -60.11
C LEU A 178 -4.20 -20.81 -60.68
N SER A 179 -3.16 -21.65 -60.52
CA SER A 179 -2.92 -22.90 -59.74
C SER A 179 -1.45 -23.40 -59.95
N GLN A 180 -0.91 -24.26 -59.05
CA GLN A 180 0.38 -25.01 -59.19
C GLN A 180 1.67 -24.15 -59.26
N LYS A 181 2.92 -24.62 -59.04
CA LYS A 181 3.59 -25.85 -58.53
C LYS A 181 4.84 -25.35 -57.75
N LYS A 182 5.22 -25.83 -56.57
CA LYS A 182 5.91 -27.09 -56.20
C LYS A 182 7.39 -27.17 -56.66
N GLN A 183 8.30 -27.39 -55.69
CA GLN A 183 9.76 -27.71 -55.83
C GLN A 183 10.64 -26.57 -56.40
N GLU A 184 11.94 -26.43 -56.08
CA GLU A 184 12.81 -27.16 -55.11
C GLU A 184 13.92 -26.24 -54.56
N GLY A 185 14.56 -26.61 -53.45
CA GLY A 185 15.63 -25.80 -52.84
C GLY A 185 17.05 -26.27 -53.18
N LYS A 186 17.99 -25.33 -53.38
CA LYS A 186 19.44 -25.59 -53.36
C LYS A 186 20.27 -24.34 -53.02
N GLN A 187 20.97 -24.38 -51.90
CA GLN A 187 22.25 -23.67 -51.68
C GLN A 187 23.37 -24.43 -52.44
N PRO A 188 24.53 -23.84 -52.81
CA PRO A 188 25.45 -23.18 -51.88
C PRO A 188 26.27 -21.99 -52.48
N ALA A 189 27.47 -21.75 -51.93
CA ALA A 189 28.57 -20.90 -52.46
C ALA A 189 28.51 -19.37 -52.20
N THR A 190 28.79 -19.04 -50.93
CA THR A 190 29.50 -17.86 -50.41
C THR A 190 30.23 -16.87 -51.36
N LYS A 191 30.11 -15.58 -51.01
CA LYS A 191 31.10 -14.48 -51.15
C LYS A 191 31.45 -13.96 -52.56
N THR A 192 31.08 -12.70 -52.81
CA THR A 192 32.05 -11.61 -53.00
C THR A 192 31.48 -10.32 -52.39
N THR A 193 32.33 -9.51 -51.76
CA THR A 193 31.92 -8.28 -51.05
C THR A 193 31.85 -7.08 -51.98
N ARG A 194 30.78 -6.28 -51.90
CA ARG A 194 30.79 -4.89 -52.34
C ARG A 194 30.08 -4.01 -51.30
N SER A 195 30.76 -2.96 -50.84
CA SER A 195 30.19 -2.01 -49.89
C SER A 195 29.18 -1.09 -50.59
N MET A 196 28.07 -0.80 -49.92
CA MET A 196 27.25 0.38 -50.19
C MET A 196 27.02 1.10 -48.86
N ALA A 197 27.11 2.43 -48.90
CA ALA A 197 26.97 3.26 -47.70
C ALA A 197 25.53 3.22 -47.16
N ALA A 198 25.39 3.30 -45.84
CA ALA A 198 24.09 3.48 -45.22
C ALA A 198 23.54 4.87 -45.57
N ALA A 199 22.27 4.93 -46.00
CA ALA A 199 21.57 6.20 -46.11
C ALA A 199 21.40 6.83 -44.72
N PRO A 200 21.50 8.16 -44.57
CA PRO A 200 21.34 8.81 -43.28
C PRO A 200 19.89 8.68 -42.79
N THR A 201 19.74 8.30 -41.51
CA THR A 201 18.46 8.39 -40.80
C THR A 201 17.93 9.84 -40.87
N PRO A 202 16.63 10.07 -41.12
CA PRO A 202 16.09 11.42 -41.07
C PRO A 202 16.29 12.00 -39.68
N ALA A 203 16.97 13.16 -39.60
CA ALA A 203 17.11 13.90 -38.37
C ALA A 203 15.73 14.30 -37.83
N ALA A 204 15.60 14.39 -36.50
CA ALA A 204 14.40 14.95 -35.90
C ALA A 204 14.22 16.39 -36.42
N ALA A 205 13.08 16.68 -37.04
CA ALA A 205 12.78 18.01 -37.53
C ALA A 205 12.84 19.00 -36.36
N ALA A 206 13.73 19.99 -36.44
CA ALA A 206 13.76 21.08 -35.49
C ALA A 206 12.40 21.78 -35.51
N ALA A 207 11.87 22.10 -34.32
CA ALA A 207 10.66 22.92 -34.23
C ALA A 207 10.92 24.26 -34.94
N ALA A 208 9.91 24.76 -35.66
CA ALA A 208 9.99 26.09 -36.24
C ALA A 208 10.25 27.11 -35.11
N PRO A 209 11.15 28.10 -35.29
CA PRO A 209 11.38 29.12 -34.29
C PRO A 209 10.09 29.91 -34.04
N LEU A 210 9.87 30.29 -32.78
CA LEU A 210 8.74 31.13 -32.38
C LEU A 210 8.81 32.50 -33.08
N THR A 211 7.65 33.09 -33.37
CA THR A 211 7.60 34.52 -33.75
C THR A 211 7.97 35.39 -32.53
N PRO A 212 8.37 36.66 -32.71
CA PRO A 212 8.72 37.54 -31.57
C PRO A 212 7.61 37.67 -30.53
N GLU A 213 6.35 37.67 -30.97
CA GLU A 213 5.16 37.75 -30.11
C GLU A 213 4.96 36.44 -29.32
N GLN A 214 5.15 35.30 -29.98
CA GLN A 214 5.10 33.99 -29.33
C GLN A 214 6.25 33.80 -28.33
N GLN A 215 7.43 34.33 -28.64
CA GLN A 215 8.59 34.31 -27.77
C GLN A 215 8.35 35.16 -26.51
N ALA A 216 7.82 36.38 -26.66
CA ALA A 216 7.46 37.23 -25.52
C ALA A 216 6.42 36.57 -24.58
N VAL A 217 5.35 35.97 -25.14
CA VAL A 217 4.33 35.24 -24.36
C VAL A 217 4.92 33.97 -23.72
N PHE A 218 5.88 33.30 -24.37
CA PHE A 218 6.58 32.16 -23.78
C PHE A 218 7.46 32.61 -22.60
N ASP A 219 8.25 33.68 -22.75
CA ASP A 219 9.17 34.17 -21.73
C ASP A 219 8.42 34.73 -20.50
N GLU A 220 7.28 35.40 -20.70
CA GLU A 220 6.38 35.83 -19.63
C GLU A 220 5.84 34.64 -18.81
N ARG A 221 5.24 33.64 -19.49
CA ARG A 221 4.70 32.43 -18.85
C ARG A 221 5.79 31.61 -18.17
N TRP A 222 6.96 31.53 -18.79
CA TRP A 222 8.15 30.88 -18.24
C TRP A 222 8.60 31.57 -16.96
N GLY A 223 8.82 32.88 -16.98
CA GLY A 223 9.26 33.66 -15.82
C GLY A 223 8.27 33.59 -14.67
N LEU A 224 6.97 33.71 -14.96
CA LEU A 224 5.92 33.66 -13.95
C LEU A 224 5.85 32.29 -13.26
N LEU A 225 5.88 31.19 -14.00
CA LEU A 225 5.92 29.83 -13.42
C LEU A 225 7.24 29.55 -12.71
N ARG A 226 8.39 29.95 -13.28
CA ARG A 226 9.69 29.71 -12.65
C ARG A 226 9.82 30.46 -11.33
N SER A 227 9.11 31.57 -11.13
CA SER A 227 9.03 32.34 -9.88
C SER A 227 8.15 31.73 -8.76
N VAL A 228 7.51 30.58 -9.02
CA VAL A 228 6.72 29.83 -8.02
C VAL A 228 7.58 28.81 -7.25
N GLY A 229 8.58 28.24 -7.91
CA GLY A 229 9.44 27.20 -7.34
C GLY A 229 10.79 27.72 -6.87
N GLU A 230 11.23 27.31 -5.69
CA GLU A 230 12.63 27.39 -5.29
C GLU A 230 13.45 26.36 -6.09
N GLU A 231 12.92 25.13 -6.24
CA GLU A 231 13.48 24.05 -7.05
C GLU A 231 12.58 23.72 -8.27
N CYS A 232 13.18 23.45 -9.43
CA CYS A 232 12.47 23.08 -10.67
C CYS A 232 13.12 21.87 -11.37
N ILE A 233 12.50 20.67 -11.28
CA ILE A 233 13.02 19.41 -11.84
C ILE A 233 12.14 18.93 -13.02
N SER A 234 12.53 19.09 -14.28
CA SER A 234 13.63 19.93 -14.79
C SER A 234 13.09 21.19 -15.45
N GLU A 235 13.91 22.24 -15.49
CA GLU A 235 13.60 23.45 -16.25
C GLU A 235 13.34 23.15 -17.73
N ASP A 236 14.08 22.22 -18.33
CA ASP A 236 13.90 21.88 -19.74
C ASP A 236 12.61 21.07 -19.98
N ASP A 237 12.17 20.23 -19.04
CA ASP A 237 10.85 19.60 -19.10
C ASP A 237 9.74 20.66 -19.08
N LEU A 238 9.88 21.70 -18.23
CA LEU A 238 8.93 22.81 -18.14
C LEU A 238 8.92 23.70 -19.38
N LYS A 239 10.08 24.03 -19.97
CA LYS A 239 10.17 24.72 -21.27
C LYS A 239 9.49 23.89 -22.37
N ASN A 240 9.78 22.59 -22.42
CA ASN A 240 9.16 21.68 -23.38
C ASN A 240 7.63 21.59 -23.19
N LEU A 241 7.15 21.59 -21.96
CA LEU A 241 5.73 21.56 -21.62
C LEU A 241 5.01 22.81 -22.12
N LEU A 242 5.54 24.01 -21.82
CA LEU A 242 5.00 25.31 -22.25
C LEU A 242 4.93 25.45 -23.78
N LEU A 243 5.90 24.89 -24.51
CA LEU A 243 5.94 24.88 -25.98
C LEU A 243 4.97 23.87 -26.64
N LYS A 244 4.56 22.81 -25.92
CA LYS A 244 3.90 21.64 -26.53
C LYS A 244 2.51 21.33 -26.00
N LYS A 245 2.16 21.80 -24.80
CA LYS A 245 0.85 21.56 -24.17
C LYS A 245 0.14 22.89 -23.90
N PRO A 246 -1.03 23.16 -24.52
CA PRO A 246 -1.77 24.39 -24.27
C PRO A 246 -2.35 24.42 -22.85
N ASN A 247 -2.97 23.32 -22.42
CA ASN A 247 -3.62 23.20 -21.12
C ASN A 247 -2.70 22.44 -20.17
N ILE A 248 -1.98 23.18 -19.32
CA ILE A 248 -1.09 22.62 -18.29
C ILE A 248 -1.89 22.42 -17.00
N ARG A 249 -1.73 21.26 -16.34
CA ARG A 249 -2.36 20.96 -15.05
C ARG A 249 -1.30 20.95 -13.94
N CYS A 250 -1.40 21.92 -13.03
CA CYS A 250 -0.72 21.93 -11.74
C CYS A 250 -1.58 21.20 -10.69
N TYR A 251 -0.95 20.69 -9.64
CA TYR A 251 -1.67 20.31 -8.41
C TYR A 251 -0.85 20.54 -7.14
N ASP A 252 -1.55 20.66 -6.01
CA ASP A 252 -1.00 20.54 -4.65
C ASP A 252 -2.01 19.79 -3.75
N GLY A 253 -1.52 19.15 -2.68
CA GLY A 253 -2.30 18.25 -1.83
C GLY A 253 -2.19 18.56 -0.34
N PHE A 254 -3.34 18.56 0.35
CA PHE A 254 -3.44 19.05 1.71
C PHE A 254 -4.20 18.08 2.62
N GLU A 255 -3.53 17.60 3.68
CA GLU A 255 -4.17 16.89 4.78
C GLU A 255 -5.14 17.82 5.54
N PRO A 256 -6.44 17.47 5.68
CA PRO A 256 -7.36 18.22 6.52
C PRO A 256 -7.09 17.98 8.01
N SER A 257 -6.10 18.68 8.57
CA SER A 257 -5.52 18.37 9.89
C SER A 257 -5.87 19.35 11.04
N GLY A 258 -6.67 20.37 10.79
CA GLY A 258 -7.02 21.43 11.75
C GLY A 258 -7.09 22.82 11.09
N ARG A 259 -6.87 23.88 11.88
CA ARG A 259 -6.79 25.28 11.39
C ARG A 259 -5.73 25.43 10.28
N MET A 260 -6.03 26.22 9.26
CA MET A 260 -5.12 26.52 8.15
C MET A 260 -4.12 27.60 8.56
N HIS A 261 -2.81 27.37 8.36
CA HIS A 261 -1.79 28.39 8.54
C HIS A 261 -1.57 29.22 7.26
N ILE A 262 -1.04 30.44 7.39
CA ILE A 262 -0.98 31.43 6.32
C ILE A 262 -0.25 30.96 5.04
N ALA A 263 0.74 30.07 5.17
CA ALA A 263 1.40 29.46 4.00
C ALA A 263 0.49 28.52 3.19
N GLN A 264 -0.48 27.86 3.82
CA GLN A 264 -1.48 27.00 3.15
C GLN A 264 -2.60 27.82 2.50
N GLY A 265 -2.86 29.04 2.99
CA GLY A 265 -3.85 29.96 2.44
C GLY A 265 -3.23 31.00 1.51
N ILE A 266 -2.86 32.17 2.04
CA ILE A 266 -2.40 33.32 1.25
C ILE A 266 -1.20 32.98 0.34
N PHE A 267 -0.12 32.39 0.87
CA PHE A 267 1.05 32.08 0.03
C PHE A 267 0.74 31.05 -1.07
N LYS A 268 -0.17 30.11 -0.79
CA LYS A 268 -0.66 29.18 -1.81
C LYS A 268 -1.53 29.90 -2.85
N ALA A 269 -2.41 30.81 -2.45
CA ALA A 269 -3.20 31.63 -3.38
C ALA A 269 -2.31 32.49 -4.30
N ILE A 270 -1.24 33.10 -3.78
CA ILE A 270 -0.24 33.82 -4.59
C ILE A 270 0.38 32.90 -5.65
N ASN A 271 0.82 31.70 -5.26
CA ASN A 271 1.45 30.75 -6.18
C ASN A 271 0.47 30.13 -7.18
N VAL A 272 -0.79 29.90 -6.78
CA VAL A 272 -1.85 29.45 -7.69
C VAL A 272 -2.19 30.55 -8.69
N ASN A 273 -2.35 31.81 -8.26
CA ASN A 273 -2.64 32.94 -9.14
C ASN A 273 -1.53 33.16 -10.18
N LYS A 274 -0.25 32.94 -9.82
CA LYS A 274 0.87 32.89 -10.79
C LYS A 274 0.68 31.76 -11.81
N CYS A 275 0.30 30.56 -11.37
CA CYS A 275 0.05 29.42 -12.27
C CYS A 275 -1.16 29.64 -13.19
N THR A 276 -2.30 30.11 -12.67
CA THR A 276 -3.52 30.32 -13.47
C THR A 276 -3.35 31.46 -14.46
N SER A 277 -2.65 32.53 -14.09
CA SER A 277 -2.26 33.63 -15.00
C SER A 277 -1.31 33.14 -16.12
N ALA A 278 -0.42 32.18 -15.84
CA ALA A 278 0.40 31.51 -16.85
C ALA A 278 -0.40 30.50 -17.72
N GLY A 279 -1.73 30.43 -17.58
CA GLY A 279 -2.60 29.55 -18.37
C GLY A 279 -2.66 28.11 -17.87
N CYS A 280 -2.35 27.85 -16.60
CA CYS A 280 -2.52 26.52 -15.99
C CYS A 280 -3.91 26.35 -15.35
N GLU A 281 -4.42 25.13 -15.40
CA GLU A 281 -5.41 24.61 -14.46
C GLU A 281 -4.70 24.24 -13.14
N PHE A 282 -5.34 24.49 -11.99
CA PHE A 282 -4.79 24.10 -10.69
C PHE A 282 -5.76 23.22 -9.90
N VAL A 283 -5.32 22.01 -9.55
CA VAL A 283 -6.08 21.06 -8.73
C VAL A 283 -5.64 21.13 -7.28
N PHE A 284 -6.58 21.40 -6.38
CA PHE A 284 -6.42 21.20 -4.94
C PHE A 284 -6.91 19.80 -4.57
N TRP A 285 -6.00 18.97 -4.09
CA TRP A 285 -6.29 17.62 -3.63
C TRP A 285 -6.56 17.62 -2.12
N VAL A 286 -7.83 17.55 -1.74
CA VAL A 286 -8.29 17.48 -0.36
C VAL A 286 -8.06 16.06 0.14
N ALA A 287 -6.93 15.86 0.80
CA ALA A 287 -6.31 14.57 1.04
C ALA A 287 -6.85 13.92 2.33
N ASP A 288 -8.13 13.57 2.33
CA ASP A 288 -8.88 13.10 3.50
C ASP A 288 -8.48 11.69 3.97
N TRP A 289 -8.33 10.74 3.04
CA TRP A 289 -7.76 9.41 3.36
C TRP A 289 -6.28 9.49 3.78
N PHE A 290 -5.54 10.50 3.32
CA PHE A 290 -4.14 10.72 3.70
C PHE A 290 -4.05 11.23 5.15
N ALA A 291 -4.89 12.20 5.51
CA ALA A 291 -5.04 12.65 6.89
C ALA A 291 -5.49 11.51 7.84
N LEU A 292 -6.32 10.58 7.36
CA LEU A 292 -6.69 9.36 8.09
C LEU A 292 -5.47 8.45 8.33
N MET A 293 -4.67 8.16 7.29
CA MET A 293 -3.42 7.37 7.41
C MET A 293 -2.36 8.00 8.31
N ASN A 294 -2.36 9.32 8.47
CA ASN A 294 -1.42 10.07 9.31
C ASN A 294 -2.03 10.54 10.66
N ASP A 295 -3.10 9.86 11.10
CA ASP A 295 -3.75 10.00 12.41
C ASP A 295 -4.22 11.43 12.76
N LYS A 296 -4.63 12.22 11.77
CA LYS A 296 -5.10 13.59 12.00
C LYS A 296 -6.52 13.61 12.58
N VAL A 297 -6.79 14.59 13.45
CA VAL A 297 -8.14 14.83 14.02
C VAL A 297 -8.72 13.55 14.69
N GLY A 298 -7.88 12.84 15.46
CA GLY A 298 -8.21 11.55 16.09
C GLY A 298 -8.22 10.35 15.13
N GLY A 299 -8.03 10.56 13.83
CA GLY A 299 -8.26 9.55 12.79
C GLY A 299 -9.74 9.31 12.50
N GLU A 300 -10.60 10.31 12.76
CA GLU A 300 -12.03 10.23 12.51
C GLU A 300 -12.35 10.85 11.14
N LEU A 301 -12.61 10.02 10.13
CA LEU A 301 -12.81 10.48 8.74
C LEU A 301 -13.93 11.52 8.61
N ALA A 302 -15.00 11.43 9.41
CA ALA A 302 -16.05 12.44 9.45
C ALA A 302 -15.53 13.84 9.86
N LYS A 303 -14.73 13.91 10.94
CA LYS A 303 -14.13 15.18 11.40
C LYS A 303 -13.08 15.71 10.40
N ILE A 304 -12.30 14.82 9.79
CA ILE A 304 -11.37 15.16 8.70
C ILE A 304 -12.14 15.80 7.52
N ARG A 305 -13.28 15.23 7.10
CA ARG A 305 -14.10 15.82 6.03
C ARG A 305 -14.79 17.13 6.45
N THR A 306 -15.11 17.33 7.73
CA THR A 306 -15.51 18.67 8.25
C THR A 306 -14.37 19.68 8.12
N VAL A 307 -13.14 19.34 8.52
CA VAL A 307 -11.96 20.22 8.34
C VAL A 307 -11.73 20.52 6.86
N GLY A 308 -11.85 19.52 5.98
CA GLY A 308 -11.60 19.71 4.54
C GLY A 308 -12.54 20.73 3.90
N LYS A 309 -13.80 20.78 4.33
CA LYS A 309 -14.76 21.83 3.92
C LYS A 309 -14.32 23.21 4.40
N TYR A 310 -13.85 23.33 5.65
CA TYR A 310 -13.31 24.60 6.18
C TYR A 310 -12.09 25.07 5.38
N LEU A 311 -11.20 24.16 4.93
CA LEU A 311 -10.08 24.54 4.07
C LEU A 311 -10.55 25.11 2.72
N VAL A 312 -11.57 24.52 2.10
CA VAL A 312 -12.20 25.03 0.86
C VAL A 312 -12.81 26.41 1.09
N GLU A 313 -13.53 26.63 2.18
CA GLU A 313 -14.09 27.96 2.50
C GLU A 313 -13.01 29.02 2.75
N VAL A 314 -11.88 28.65 3.36
CA VAL A 314 -10.72 29.54 3.49
C VAL A 314 -10.11 29.87 2.13
N TRP A 315 -9.92 28.88 1.24
CA TRP A 315 -9.38 29.14 -0.11
C TRP A 315 -10.31 29.98 -0.97
N ASN A 316 -11.64 29.78 -0.89
CA ASN A 316 -12.66 30.60 -1.53
C ASN A 316 -12.53 32.10 -1.14
N ALA A 317 -12.18 32.38 0.11
CA ALA A 317 -12.00 33.74 0.62
C ALA A 317 -10.56 34.30 0.52
N ALA A 318 -9.57 33.49 0.10
CA ALA A 318 -8.14 33.86 0.12
C ALA A 318 -7.66 34.68 -1.09
N GLY A 319 -8.56 35.24 -1.91
CA GLY A 319 -8.19 36.07 -3.08
C GLY A 319 -7.64 35.29 -4.27
N MET A 320 -8.08 34.05 -4.47
CA MET A 320 -7.63 33.16 -5.54
C MET A 320 -8.54 33.26 -6.79
N ASP A 321 -7.98 33.26 -8.00
CA ASP A 321 -8.79 33.19 -9.23
C ASP A 321 -9.36 31.79 -9.44
N MET A 322 -10.59 31.58 -8.96
CA MET A 322 -11.27 30.29 -9.02
C MET A 322 -11.68 29.85 -10.43
N LYS A 323 -11.52 30.69 -11.47
CA LYS A 323 -11.88 30.35 -12.86
C LYS A 323 -11.19 29.08 -13.38
N ASN A 324 -9.94 28.86 -12.98
CA ASN A 324 -9.10 27.74 -13.41
C ASN A 324 -8.71 26.80 -12.26
N VAL A 325 -9.41 26.87 -11.11
CA VAL A 325 -9.12 26.09 -9.90
C VAL A 325 -10.19 25.02 -9.69
N THR A 326 -9.80 23.84 -9.21
CA THR A 326 -10.74 22.75 -8.89
C THR A 326 -10.35 22.06 -7.59
N PHE A 327 -11.30 21.94 -6.67
CA PHE A 327 -11.16 21.16 -5.43
C PHE A 327 -11.65 19.72 -5.67
N LEU A 328 -10.78 18.73 -5.49
CA LEU A 328 -11.08 17.31 -5.61
C LEU A 328 -10.82 16.59 -4.28
N TRP A 329 -11.72 15.70 -3.89
CA TRP A 329 -11.64 14.93 -2.65
C TRP A 329 -11.00 13.57 -2.90
N SER A 330 -9.99 13.19 -2.11
CA SER A 330 -9.23 11.98 -2.40
C SER A 330 -10.06 10.71 -2.30
N SER A 331 -10.86 10.55 -1.25
CA SER A 331 -11.75 9.41 -1.09
C SER A 331 -12.76 9.29 -2.23
N ASP A 332 -13.42 10.39 -2.62
CA ASP A 332 -14.47 10.38 -3.65
C ASP A 332 -13.92 10.03 -5.04
N GLU A 333 -12.82 10.67 -5.46
CA GLU A 333 -12.23 10.45 -6.80
C GLU A 333 -11.58 9.06 -6.91
N ILE A 334 -10.92 8.58 -5.85
CA ILE A 334 -10.34 7.24 -5.83
C ILE A 334 -11.45 6.18 -5.83
N ASN A 335 -12.54 6.35 -5.06
CA ASN A 335 -13.65 5.38 -5.04
C ASN A 335 -14.39 5.29 -6.38
N GLN A 336 -14.56 6.39 -7.10
CA GLN A 336 -15.09 6.38 -8.48
C GLN A 336 -14.20 5.52 -9.41
N HIS A 337 -12.88 5.61 -9.26
CA HIS A 337 -11.88 5.06 -10.19
C HIS A 337 -11.02 3.93 -9.61
N ALA A 338 -11.50 3.23 -8.56
CA ALA A 338 -10.70 2.33 -7.72
C ALA A 338 -9.90 1.27 -8.50
N GLY A 339 -10.48 0.71 -9.57
CA GLY A 339 -9.83 -0.28 -10.44
C GLY A 339 -8.58 0.21 -11.18
N THR A 340 -8.45 1.52 -11.40
CA THR A 340 -7.28 2.14 -12.06
C THR A 340 -6.31 2.69 -11.03
N TYR A 341 -6.82 3.36 -9.99
CA TYR A 341 -5.99 3.98 -8.97
C TYR A 341 -5.16 2.95 -8.20
N TRP A 342 -5.82 1.98 -7.56
CA TRP A 342 -5.16 1.05 -6.66
C TRP A 342 -4.21 0.10 -7.38
N LYS A 343 -4.51 -0.32 -8.61
CA LYS A 343 -3.54 -1.05 -9.45
C LYS A 343 -2.24 -0.26 -9.68
N THR A 344 -2.33 1.06 -9.79
CA THR A 344 -1.15 1.93 -9.89
C THR A 344 -0.37 1.97 -8.56
N VAL A 345 -1.06 2.13 -7.42
CA VAL A 345 -0.45 2.07 -6.08
C VAL A 345 0.29 0.74 -5.85
N LEU A 346 -0.33 -0.37 -6.22
CA LEU A 346 0.25 -1.71 -6.07
C LEU A 346 1.45 -1.94 -7.00
N ASP A 347 1.43 -1.44 -8.25
CA ASP A 347 2.60 -1.55 -9.16
C ASP A 347 3.76 -0.65 -8.72
N ILE A 348 3.50 0.52 -8.15
CA ILE A 348 4.54 1.35 -7.51
C ILE A 348 5.14 0.60 -6.31
N GLY A 349 4.30 0.01 -5.45
CA GLY A 349 4.74 -0.75 -4.26
C GLY A 349 5.56 -1.99 -4.62
N ARG A 350 5.12 -2.75 -5.62
CA ARG A 350 5.78 -3.95 -6.16
C ARG A 350 7.20 -3.67 -6.66
N ARG A 351 7.40 -2.52 -7.32
CA ARG A 351 8.66 -2.17 -7.99
C ARG A 351 9.67 -1.45 -7.11
N ASN A 352 9.30 -1.06 -5.90
CA ASN A 352 10.15 -0.28 -4.99
C ASN A 352 10.48 -1.07 -3.72
N SER A 353 11.74 -1.00 -3.27
CA SER A 353 12.16 -1.59 -2.00
C SER A 353 11.52 -0.86 -0.82
N ILE A 354 11.30 -1.58 0.28
CA ILE A 354 10.75 -0.98 1.51
C ILE A 354 11.60 0.20 2.00
N ALA A 355 12.92 0.14 1.86
CA ALA A 355 13.84 1.23 2.18
C ALA A 355 13.64 2.49 1.30
N ARG A 356 13.33 2.34 -0.01
CA ARG A 356 13.04 3.48 -0.89
C ARG A 356 11.77 4.22 -0.48
N ILE A 357 10.78 3.49 0.05
CA ILE A 357 9.52 4.07 0.54
C ILE A 357 9.67 4.64 1.96
N LYS A 358 10.37 3.94 2.86
CA LYS A 358 10.73 4.43 4.20
C LYS A 358 11.41 5.81 4.14
N LYS A 359 12.36 6.02 3.21
CA LYS A 359 12.99 7.33 2.99
C LYS A 359 12.01 8.47 2.70
N CYS A 360 10.83 8.20 2.11
CA CYS A 360 9.80 9.20 1.84
C CYS A 360 9.00 9.64 3.07
N CYS A 361 9.19 9.09 4.27
CA CYS A 361 8.36 9.44 5.43
C CYS A 361 8.46 10.91 5.90
N THR A 362 9.43 11.69 5.41
CA THR A 362 9.50 13.13 5.70
C THR A 362 8.32 13.92 5.13
N ILE A 363 7.72 13.46 4.02
CA ILE A 363 6.57 14.13 3.36
C ILE A 363 5.35 14.28 4.29
N MET A 364 5.23 13.39 5.28
CA MET A 364 4.12 13.30 6.25
C MET A 364 4.54 13.79 7.65
N GLY A 365 5.75 14.35 7.80
CA GLY A 365 6.29 14.81 9.08
C GLY A 365 6.68 13.68 10.05
N LYS A 366 7.11 12.52 9.53
CA LYS A 366 7.54 11.36 10.33
C LYS A 366 9.02 11.04 10.10
N ALA A 367 9.61 10.29 11.03
CA ALA A 367 10.96 9.75 10.92
C ALA A 367 10.92 8.23 10.65
N GLU A 368 11.92 7.70 9.95
CA GLU A 368 11.94 6.32 9.44
C GLU A 368 11.80 5.24 10.53
N GLY A 369 12.22 5.54 11.77
CA GLY A 369 12.17 4.60 12.90
C GLY A 369 10.82 4.47 13.62
N THR A 370 9.81 5.30 13.31
CA THR A 370 8.54 5.37 14.08
C THR A 370 7.28 5.15 13.22
N LEU A 371 7.44 4.45 12.09
CA LEU A 371 6.39 4.29 11.08
C LEU A 371 5.39 3.18 11.40
N THR A 372 4.11 3.47 11.20
CA THR A 372 3.04 2.45 11.10
C THR A 372 3.01 1.82 9.70
N ALA A 373 2.36 0.67 9.53
CA ALA A 373 2.27 0.03 8.21
C ALA A 373 1.43 0.86 7.20
N ALA A 374 0.46 1.65 7.65
CA ALA A 374 -0.28 2.61 6.81
C ALA A 374 0.64 3.72 6.24
N GLN A 375 1.70 4.08 6.97
CA GLN A 375 2.67 5.10 6.53
C GLN A 375 3.65 4.58 5.44
N ILE A 376 3.53 3.31 5.03
CA ILE A 376 4.10 2.77 3.79
C ILE A 376 3.10 2.84 2.62
N LEU A 377 1.79 2.80 2.89
CA LEU A 377 0.77 2.98 1.86
C LEU A 377 0.70 4.45 1.38
N TYR A 378 0.81 5.41 2.32
CA TYR A 378 0.72 6.85 2.04
C TYR A 378 1.66 7.33 0.90
N PRO A 379 2.98 7.06 0.88
CA PRO A 379 3.85 7.55 -0.20
C PRO A 379 3.62 6.84 -1.54
N LEU A 380 3.07 5.62 -1.52
CA LEU A 380 2.68 4.89 -2.73
C LEU A 380 1.42 5.50 -3.36
N MET A 381 0.45 5.89 -2.51
CA MET A 381 -0.75 6.63 -2.93
C MET A 381 -0.42 8.01 -3.49
N GLN A 382 0.38 8.82 -2.77
CA GLN A 382 0.75 10.16 -3.25
C GLN A 382 1.59 10.13 -4.54
N CYS A 383 2.36 9.05 -4.76
CA CYS A 383 3.03 8.80 -6.04
C CYS A 383 2.03 8.44 -7.16
N ALA A 384 0.97 7.68 -6.86
CA ALA A 384 -0.10 7.36 -7.81
C ALA A 384 -0.95 8.59 -8.18
N ASP A 385 -1.23 9.48 -7.23
CA ASP A 385 -2.03 10.72 -7.43
C ASP A 385 -1.52 11.55 -8.62
N ILE A 386 -0.21 11.72 -8.74
CA ILE A 386 0.45 12.48 -9.82
C ILE A 386 0.01 11.97 -11.21
N PHE A 387 -0.07 10.65 -11.37
CA PHE A 387 -0.48 10.01 -12.62
C PHE A 387 -2.00 9.97 -12.79
N PHE A 388 -2.73 9.78 -11.69
CA PHE A 388 -4.18 9.68 -11.64
C PHE A 388 -4.87 11.01 -11.96
N LEU A 389 -4.45 12.09 -11.29
CA LEU A 389 -4.87 13.47 -11.55
C LEU A 389 -4.38 13.98 -12.91
N LYS A 390 -3.44 13.27 -13.55
CA LYS A 390 -2.78 13.63 -14.82
C LYS A 390 -2.07 15.00 -14.73
N ALA A 391 -1.46 15.27 -13.58
CA ALA A 391 -0.68 16.49 -13.38
C ALA A 391 0.54 16.50 -14.32
N ASP A 392 0.81 17.66 -14.91
CA ASP A 392 2.08 17.93 -15.60
C ASP A 392 3.10 18.56 -14.64
N ILE A 393 2.62 19.33 -13.66
CA ILE A 393 3.43 20.03 -12.67
C ILE A 393 2.97 19.65 -11.25
N CYS A 394 3.89 19.07 -10.47
CA CYS A 394 3.76 18.89 -9.03
C CYS A 394 4.15 20.21 -8.34
N GLN A 395 3.17 21.02 -7.90
CA GLN A 395 3.38 22.34 -7.27
C GLN A 395 3.28 22.25 -5.74
N LEU A 396 3.98 21.28 -5.16
CA LEU A 396 4.00 21.02 -3.72
C LEU A 396 5.17 21.72 -3.02
N GLY A 397 5.28 21.60 -1.70
CA GLY A 397 6.43 22.13 -0.95
C GLY A 397 7.71 21.33 -1.19
N LEU A 398 8.88 21.91 -0.90
CA LEU A 398 10.16 21.19 -0.94
C LEU A 398 10.17 19.92 -0.08
N ASP A 399 9.47 19.90 1.04
CA ASP A 399 9.36 18.71 1.90
C ASP A 399 8.66 17.51 1.22
N GLN A 400 7.93 17.74 0.12
CA GLN A 400 7.33 16.70 -0.72
C GLN A 400 8.27 16.17 -1.81
N ARG A 401 9.49 16.73 -1.98
CA ARG A 401 10.37 16.41 -3.14
C ARG A 401 10.69 14.93 -3.30
N LYS A 402 10.82 14.17 -2.20
CA LYS A 402 11.16 12.73 -2.25
C LYS A 402 10.13 11.84 -2.94
N VAL A 403 8.84 12.15 -2.82
CA VAL A 403 7.76 11.39 -3.49
C VAL A 403 7.54 11.89 -4.92
N ASN A 404 7.74 13.18 -5.18
CA ASN A 404 7.78 13.71 -6.54
C ASN A 404 8.95 13.09 -7.35
N MET A 405 10.11 12.87 -6.73
CA MET A 405 11.22 12.12 -7.32
C MET A 405 10.89 10.63 -7.49
N LEU A 406 10.20 9.99 -6.53
CA LEU A 406 9.71 8.61 -6.67
C LEU A 406 8.82 8.44 -7.92
N ALA A 407 8.00 9.45 -8.25
CA ALA A 407 7.22 9.45 -9.48
C ALA A 407 8.09 9.61 -10.75
N ARG A 408 9.14 10.45 -10.71
CA ARG A 408 10.10 10.57 -11.82
C ARG A 408 10.95 9.31 -12.02
N GLU A 409 11.23 8.55 -10.96
CA GLU A 409 11.86 7.22 -10.99
C GLU A 409 10.89 6.16 -11.54
N TYR A 410 9.65 6.13 -11.05
CA TYR A 410 8.61 5.20 -11.53
C TYR A 410 8.31 5.37 -13.02
N CYS A 411 8.40 6.60 -13.55
CA CYS A 411 8.33 6.85 -14.99
C CYS A 411 9.37 6.03 -15.79
N ASP A 412 10.61 5.89 -15.30
CA ASP A 412 11.62 5.06 -15.97
C ASP A 412 11.27 3.57 -15.88
N LEU A 413 10.81 3.12 -14.70
CA LEU A 413 10.42 1.73 -14.45
C LEU A 413 9.25 1.26 -15.34
N ILE A 414 8.37 2.17 -15.78
CA ILE A 414 7.28 1.89 -16.73
C ILE A 414 7.55 2.36 -18.17
N GLY A 415 8.71 2.96 -18.45
CA GLY A 415 9.06 3.48 -19.79
C GLY A 415 8.28 4.74 -20.22
N ARG A 416 7.66 5.47 -19.30
CA ARG A 416 6.91 6.70 -19.55
C ARG A 416 7.87 7.86 -19.80
N LYS A 417 7.99 8.28 -21.07
CA LYS A 417 8.89 9.37 -21.50
C LYS A 417 8.54 10.74 -20.93
N LEU A 418 7.25 11.06 -20.78
CA LEU A 418 6.79 12.33 -20.22
C LEU A 418 6.68 12.23 -18.70
N LYS A 419 7.74 12.67 -18.03
CA LYS A 419 7.83 12.79 -16.57
C LYS A 419 7.09 14.04 -16.06
N PRO A 420 6.54 14.03 -14.84
CA PRO A 420 6.02 15.24 -14.21
C PRO A 420 7.15 16.22 -13.93
N VAL A 421 6.92 17.50 -14.18
CA VAL A 421 7.76 18.60 -13.68
C VAL A 421 7.53 18.72 -12.18
N ILE A 422 8.60 18.86 -11.40
CA ILE A 422 8.52 19.21 -9.97
C ILE A 422 8.81 20.71 -9.85
N LEU A 423 7.90 21.47 -9.25
CA LEU A 423 8.01 22.92 -9.06
C LEU A 423 7.82 23.23 -7.57
N SER A 424 8.82 22.85 -6.78
CA SER A 424 8.80 22.85 -5.32
C SER A 424 8.85 24.27 -4.77
N HIS A 425 7.81 24.71 -4.04
CA HIS A 425 7.79 26.06 -3.44
C HIS A 425 8.52 26.11 -2.09
N HIS A 426 8.90 27.34 -1.70
CA HIS A 426 9.62 27.63 -0.47
C HIS A 426 8.87 27.18 0.81
N MET A 427 9.62 26.82 1.85
CA MET A 427 9.09 26.36 3.13
C MET A 427 9.04 27.49 4.16
N LEU A 428 7.98 28.29 4.14
CA LEU A 428 7.83 29.49 4.99
C LEU A 428 8.15 29.23 6.48
N SER A 429 9.04 30.06 7.01
CA SER A 429 9.68 29.93 8.33
C SER A 429 8.70 29.98 9.50
N GLY A 430 9.06 29.34 10.62
CA GLY A 430 8.35 29.50 11.88
C GLY A 430 8.71 30.84 12.54
N LEU A 431 7.75 31.47 13.22
CA LEU A 431 7.93 32.81 13.80
C LEU A 431 8.95 32.84 14.95
N LYS A 432 9.29 31.70 15.58
CA LYS A 432 10.23 31.66 16.71
C LYS A 432 11.63 31.27 16.26
N LYS A 433 12.62 31.73 17.03
CA LYS A 433 14.05 31.51 16.77
C LYS A 433 14.37 30.02 16.52
N GLY A 434 15.17 29.75 15.47
CA GLY A 434 15.60 28.41 15.09
C GLY A 434 14.57 27.55 14.34
N GLN A 435 13.37 28.06 14.04
CA GLN A 435 12.32 27.30 13.36
C GLN A 435 12.38 27.44 11.83
N ALA A 436 13.05 26.49 11.15
CA ALA A 436 13.11 26.42 9.68
C ALA A 436 11.75 26.23 8.96
N LYS A 437 10.66 25.99 9.70
CA LYS A 437 9.29 25.83 9.18
C LYS A 437 8.29 26.09 10.31
N MET A 438 7.12 26.66 9.98
CA MET A 438 5.98 26.74 10.91
C MET A 438 5.54 25.36 11.43
N SER A 439 5.17 25.26 12.72
CA SER A 439 4.60 24.05 13.32
C SER A 439 3.13 24.21 13.68
N LYS A 440 2.35 23.13 13.57
CA LYS A 440 0.97 23.08 14.09
C LYS A 440 0.90 22.81 15.60
N SER A 441 1.98 22.29 16.21
CA SER A 441 2.08 22.00 17.64
C SER A 441 2.29 23.24 18.52
N ASP A 442 2.83 24.32 17.95
CA ASP A 442 3.07 25.59 18.65
C ASP A 442 2.16 26.66 18.02
N PRO A 443 1.04 27.05 18.68
CA PRO A 443 0.06 27.98 18.12
C PRO A 443 0.61 29.38 17.80
N ASP A 444 1.77 29.74 18.35
CA ASP A 444 2.42 31.04 18.14
C ASP A 444 3.65 30.94 17.23
N SER A 445 3.99 29.75 16.73
CA SER A 445 4.97 29.59 15.63
C SER A 445 4.39 29.94 14.26
N ALA A 446 3.07 30.06 14.15
CA ALA A 446 2.34 30.20 12.90
C ALA A 446 1.16 31.18 13.04
N ILE A 447 0.89 31.97 12.00
CA ILE A 447 -0.37 32.71 11.85
C ILE A 447 -1.39 31.81 11.15
N PHE A 448 -2.60 31.75 11.69
CA PHE A 448 -3.74 31.06 11.09
C PHE A 448 -4.61 32.03 10.29
N MET A 449 -5.29 31.50 9.27
CA MET A 449 -6.03 32.31 8.28
C MET A 449 -7.18 33.14 8.88
N GLU A 450 -7.71 32.71 10.03
CA GLU A 450 -8.75 33.43 10.78
C GLU A 450 -8.32 33.82 12.22
N ASP A 451 -7.02 33.99 12.48
CA ASP A 451 -6.55 34.71 13.68
C ASP A 451 -7.04 36.17 13.68
N THR A 452 -7.30 36.73 14.87
CA THR A 452 -7.77 38.12 15.01
C THR A 452 -6.65 39.12 14.70
N ARG A 453 -6.97 40.42 14.65
CA ARG A 453 -5.96 41.48 14.40
C ARG A 453 -4.94 41.54 15.53
N GLU A 454 -5.41 41.33 16.76
CA GLU A 454 -4.65 41.31 18.01
C GLU A 454 -3.77 40.05 18.09
N ASP A 455 -4.24 38.88 17.61
CA ASP A 455 -3.42 37.67 17.52
C ASP A 455 -2.30 37.81 16.47
N VAL A 456 -2.57 38.43 15.31
CA VAL A 456 -1.53 38.72 14.30
C VAL A 456 -0.49 39.69 14.87
N GLU A 457 -0.93 40.77 15.51
CA GLU A 457 -0.04 41.73 16.17
C GLU A 457 0.82 41.05 17.25
N ARG A 458 0.19 40.33 18.18
CA ARG A 458 0.85 39.59 19.25
C ARG A 458 1.90 38.61 18.72
N LYS A 459 1.62 37.92 17.61
CA LYS A 459 2.56 36.96 17.01
C LYS A 459 3.74 37.62 16.29
N ILE A 460 3.51 38.64 15.46
CA ILE A 460 4.59 39.32 14.75
C ILE A 460 5.46 40.15 15.70
N LEU A 461 4.90 40.81 16.72
CA LEU A 461 5.69 41.51 17.74
C LEU A 461 6.68 40.57 18.45
N ASN A 462 6.24 39.35 18.79
CA ASN A 462 7.07 38.32 19.43
C ASN A 462 7.90 37.47 18.45
N ALA A 463 7.86 37.75 17.13
CA ALA A 463 8.61 36.98 16.15
C ALA A 463 10.12 37.28 16.21
N HIS A 464 10.94 36.28 15.91
CA HIS A 464 12.39 36.42 15.74
C HIS A 464 12.70 37.31 14.53
N CYS A 465 13.59 38.29 14.67
CA CYS A 465 13.83 39.30 13.61
C CYS A 465 15.30 39.77 13.56
N PRO A 466 16.28 38.85 13.37
CA PRO A 466 17.70 39.19 13.37
C PRO A 466 18.05 40.13 12.21
N ARG A 467 18.84 41.17 12.50
CA ARG A 467 19.35 42.13 11.51
C ARG A 467 20.58 41.55 10.78
N VAL A 468 20.32 40.54 9.95
CA VAL A 468 21.32 39.82 9.14
C VAL A 468 20.75 39.65 7.72
N ALA A 469 21.59 39.78 6.70
CA ALA A 469 21.19 39.55 5.32
C ALA A 469 20.82 38.06 5.11
N GLN A 470 19.76 37.79 4.37
CA GLN A 470 19.25 36.43 4.18
C GLN A 470 19.90 35.77 2.96
N GLU A 471 20.68 34.73 3.23
CA GLU A 471 21.19 33.84 2.17
C GLU A 471 20.07 32.99 1.56
N ALA A 472 20.28 32.50 0.34
CA ALA A 472 19.39 31.51 -0.26
C ALA A 472 19.43 30.21 0.56
N ASN A 473 18.26 29.59 0.79
CA ASN A 473 18.15 28.46 1.71
C ASN A 473 18.94 27.24 1.18
N GLN A 474 19.82 26.70 2.01
CA GLN A 474 20.53 25.46 1.70
C GLN A 474 19.59 24.26 1.93
N THR A 475 18.96 23.79 0.85
CA THR A 475 18.04 22.65 0.88
C THR A 475 18.81 21.33 1.02
N ASN A 476 18.53 20.55 2.05
CA ASN A 476 19.11 19.21 2.21
C ASN A 476 18.41 18.17 1.32
N GLU A 477 18.88 16.91 1.31
CA GLU A 477 18.25 15.82 0.53
C GLU A 477 16.74 15.66 0.84
N ASP A 478 16.34 16.04 2.06
CA ASP A 478 14.99 15.87 2.59
C ASP A 478 14.04 17.03 2.23
N GLY A 479 14.55 18.10 1.60
CA GLY A 479 13.76 19.25 1.19
C GLY A 479 13.46 20.22 2.32
N LEU A 480 14.24 20.17 3.40
CA LEU A 480 14.17 21.08 4.53
C LEU A 480 15.46 21.91 4.60
N GLY A 481 15.34 23.16 5.05
CA GLY A 481 16.49 23.90 5.55
C GLY A 481 16.84 23.46 6.97
N GLU A 482 18.10 23.58 7.37
CA GLU A 482 18.46 23.51 8.79
C GLU A 482 18.02 24.80 9.52
N GLY A 483 17.68 24.68 10.80
CA GLY A 483 17.27 25.82 11.61
C GLY A 483 18.46 26.72 11.95
N SER A 484 18.53 27.89 11.32
CA SER A 484 19.55 28.91 11.61
C SER A 484 19.05 29.99 12.56
N ASP A 485 19.95 30.49 13.40
CA ASP A 485 19.76 31.67 14.24
C ASP A 485 19.67 32.97 13.42
N ASP A 486 20.23 33.00 12.21
CA ASP A 486 20.27 34.15 11.32
C ASP A 486 19.02 34.25 10.40
N LYS A 487 18.22 33.17 10.31
CA LYS A 487 17.00 33.15 9.50
C LYS A 487 15.95 34.08 10.12
N ASN A 488 15.48 35.05 9.36
CA ASN A 488 14.54 36.08 9.79
C ASN A 488 13.12 35.80 9.24
N PRO A 489 12.21 35.21 10.03
CA PRO A 489 10.84 34.93 9.59
C PRO A 489 10.02 36.19 9.27
N VAL A 490 10.35 37.36 9.81
CA VAL A 490 9.66 38.62 9.46
C VAL A 490 9.99 39.02 8.03
N LEU A 491 11.28 38.97 7.64
CA LEU A 491 11.71 39.18 6.24
C LEU A 491 11.19 38.09 5.30
N ASP A 492 11.16 36.83 5.74
CA ASP A 492 10.66 35.67 4.99
C ASP A 492 9.18 35.84 4.60
N TYR A 493 8.35 36.36 5.53
CA TYR A 493 6.97 36.73 5.27
C TYR A 493 6.85 37.95 4.32
N VAL A 494 7.78 38.90 4.37
CA VAL A 494 7.79 40.01 3.41
C VAL A 494 8.09 39.50 2.00
N GLU A 495 9.12 38.68 1.80
CA GLU A 495 9.48 38.15 0.48
C GLU A 495 8.38 37.23 -0.09
N CYS A 496 7.89 36.28 0.71
CA CYS A 496 6.96 35.26 0.22
C CYS A 496 5.50 35.72 0.13
N ILE A 497 5.05 36.63 1.00
CA ILE A 497 3.64 37.02 1.09
C ILE A 497 3.43 38.48 0.64
N LEU A 498 4.08 39.45 1.28
CA LEU A 498 3.75 40.87 1.09
C LEU A 498 4.31 41.45 -0.22
N LEU A 499 5.46 40.95 -0.69
CA LEU A 499 6.07 41.25 -1.98
C LEU A 499 6.04 40.05 -2.95
N GLY A 500 5.35 38.96 -2.57
CA GLY A 500 5.33 37.70 -3.34
C GLY A 500 4.48 37.75 -4.61
N SER A 501 3.59 38.76 -4.75
CA SER A 501 2.69 38.94 -5.89
C SER A 501 3.27 39.90 -6.94
N PRO A 502 3.07 39.66 -8.25
CA PRO A 502 3.47 40.60 -9.30
C PRO A 502 2.92 42.02 -9.06
N GLY A 503 3.79 43.02 -9.04
CA GLY A 503 3.41 44.43 -8.85
C GLY A 503 3.07 44.85 -7.42
N SER A 504 3.20 43.97 -6.42
CA SER A 504 2.98 44.33 -5.01
C SER A 504 4.07 45.26 -4.44
N SER A 505 3.69 46.04 -3.43
CA SER A 505 4.59 46.96 -2.72
C SER A 505 4.26 47.01 -1.23
N LEU A 506 5.26 47.32 -0.40
CA LEU A 506 5.12 47.44 1.05
C LEU A 506 5.67 48.80 1.50
N THR A 507 4.86 49.57 2.23
CA THR A 507 5.29 50.85 2.82
C THR A 507 5.80 50.63 4.23
N VAL A 508 7.06 51.00 4.48
CA VAL A 508 7.71 50.88 5.81
C VAL A 508 8.28 52.25 6.18
N ALA A 509 7.97 52.74 7.39
CA ALA A 509 8.36 54.09 7.85
C ALA A 509 8.03 55.25 6.87
N GLY A 510 7.00 55.08 6.02
CA GLY A 510 6.59 56.04 5.00
C GLY A 510 7.29 55.90 3.63
N VAL A 511 8.25 54.98 3.48
CA VAL A 511 8.94 54.68 2.23
C VAL A 511 8.31 53.47 1.54
N GLU A 512 8.01 53.56 0.25
CA GLU A 512 7.45 52.46 -0.54
C GLU A 512 8.55 51.55 -1.11
N TYR A 513 8.50 50.25 -0.79
CA TYR A 513 9.44 49.23 -1.28
C TYR A 513 8.75 48.30 -2.29
N LYS A 514 9.31 48.18 -3.49
CA LYS A 514 8.85 47.31 -4.60
C LYS A 514 9.78 46.12 -4.89
N SER A 515 10.83 45.98 -4.08
CA SER A 515 11.82 44.93 -4.22
C SER A 515 12.25 44.50 -2.83
N TYR A 516 12.12 43.20 -2.53
CA TYR A 516 12.54 42.62 -1.26
C TYR A 516 14.01 42.95 -0.96
N LYS A 517 14.91 42.81 -1.94
CA LYS A 517 16.35 43.07 -1.76
C LYS A 517 16.71 44.54 -1.48
N VAL A 518 15.82 45.50 -1.78
CA VAL A 518 16.00 46.90 -1.37
C VAL A 518 15.57 47.12 0.09
N LEU A 519 14.48 46.47 0.51
CA LEU A 519 14.01 46.52 1.90
C LEU A 519 14.91 45.73 2.86
N GLU A 520 15.41 44.57 2.42
CA GLU A 520 16.40 43.77 3.16
C GLU A 520 17.66 44.60 3.43
N ALA A 521 18.23 45.25 2.40
CA ALA A 521 19.39 46.11 2.57
C ALA A 521 19.11 47.24 3.57
N ALA A 522 17.99 47.96 3.42
CA ALA A 522 17.59 49.03 4.32
C ALA A 522 17.29 48.55 5.77
N PHE A 523 16.88 47.30 5.96
CA PHE A 523 16.72 46.73 7.30
C PHE A 523 18.07 46.33 7.90
N VAL A 524 18.98 45.77 7.09
CA VAL A 524 20.32 45.32 7.51
C VAL A 524 21.26 46.49 7.83
N ASP A 525 21.27 47.55 7.02
CA ASP A 525 22.05 48.77 7.29
C ASP A 525 21.48 49.61 8.44
N GLY A 526 20.21 49.38 8.78
CA GLY A 526 19.52 49.99 9.90
C GLY A 526 18.67 51.22 9.59
N THR A 527 18.54 51.59 8.32
CA THR A 527 17.60 52.63 7.83
C THR A 527 16.15 52.32 8.21
N VAL A 528 15.78 51.02 8.23
CA VAL A 528 14.50 50.51 8.72
C VAL A 528 14.72 49.82 10.07
N ASP A 529 14.02 50.27 11.10
CA ASP A 529 14.01 49.64 12.42
C ASP A 529 13.03 48.45 12.52
N GLU A 530 13.24 47.60 13.54
CA GLU A 530 12.45 46.39 13.75
C GLU A 530 10.97 46.67 14.05
N ALA A 531 10.65 47.75 14.77
CA ALA A 531 9.27 48.08 15.12
C ALA A 531 8.50 48.62 13.90
N SER A 532 9.14 49.45 13.07
CA SER A 532 8.59 49.89 11.78
C SER A 532 8.37 48.72 10.82
N LEU A 533 9.33 47.80 10.69
CA LEU A 533 9.20 46.60 9.85
C LEU A 533 8.06 45.71 10.35
N LYS A 534 8.05 45.37 11.65
CA LYS A 534 6.99 44.55 12.25
C LYS A 534 5.62 45.20 12.12
N ARG A 535 5.48 46.52 12.29
CA ARG A 535 4.21 47.24 12.09
C ARG A 535 3.69 47.10 10.66
N ALA A 536 4.52 47.39 9.66
CA ALA A 536 4.14 47.23 8.25
C ALA A 536 3.74 45.78 7.90
N VAL A 537 4.42 44.79 8.50
CA VAL A 537 4.07 43.37 8.35
C VAL A 537 2.74 43.02 9.02
N ILE A 538 2.46 43.53 10.22
CA ILE A 538 1.18 43.36 10.91
C ILE A 538 0.03 43.93 10.08
N ASP A 539 0.20 45.15 9.57
CA ASP A 539 -0.85 45.85 8.82
C ASP A 539 -1.10 45.17 7.47
N GLY A 540 -0.04 44.76 6.76
CA GLY A 540 -0.12 44.03 5.49
C GLY A 540 -0.75 42.63 5.63
N ILE A 541 -0.36 41.85 6.64
CA ILE A 541 -0.99 40.54 6.92
C ILE A 541 -2.46 40.74 7.32
N ASN A 542 -2.77 41.74 8.14
CA ASN A 542 -4.15 42.00 8.54
C ASN A 542 -5.04 42.38 7.36
N ALA A 543 -4.54 43.16 6.39
CA ALA A 543 -5.27 43.46 5.16
C ALA A 543 -5.53 42.20 4.31
N LEU A 544 -4.55 41.28 4.22
CA LEU A 544 -4.68 40.03 3.45
C LEU A 544 -5.60 38.99 4.10
N LEU A 545 -5.73 38.98 5.43
CA LEU A 545 -6.64 38.08 6.15
C LEU A 545 -8.06 38.65 6.32
N GLU A 546 -8.27 39.94 6.10
CA GLU A 546 -9.57 40.59 6.29
C GLU A 546 -10.71 39.99 5.43
N PRO A 547 -10.52 39.61 4.15
CA PRO A 547 -11.56 38.94 3.35
C PRO A 547 -11.99 37.60 3.95
N VAL A 548 -11.05 36.85 4.52
CA VAL A 548 -11.32 35.56 5.18
C VAL A 548 -12.10 35.78 6.48
N ARG A 549 -11.69 36.76 7.30
CA ARG A 549 -12.44 37.14 8.51
C ARG A 549 -13.86 37.60 8.19
N LEU A 550 -14.04 38.36 7.11
CA LEU A 550 -15.34 38.83 6.66
C LEU A 550 -16.23 37.67 6.18
N HIS A 551 -15.68 36.71 5.42
CA HIS A 551 -16.39 35.49 5.03
C HIS A 551 -16.89 34.69 6.24
N PHE A 552 -15.99 34.37 7.18
CA PHE A 552 -16.31 33.60 8.38
C PHE A 552 -17.15 34.34 9.44
N SER A 553 -17.45 35.63 9.25
CA SER A 553 -18.36 36.41 10.12
C SER A 553 -19.68 36.80 9.44
N SER A 554 -19.75 36.82 8.09
CA SER A 554 -20.97 37.12 7.34
C SER A 554 -21.69 35.87 6.81
N ASN A 555 -20.99 34.75 6.61
CA ASN A 555 -21.58 33.47 6.24
C ASN A 555 -21.78 32.57 7.48
N ALA A 556 -23.05 32.33 7.85
CA ALA A 556 -23.41 31.54 9.02
C ALA A 556 -23.00 30.05 8.92
N GLU A 557 -22.96 29.46 7.73
CA GLU A 557 -22.53 28.08 7.53
C GLU A 557 -21.01 27.96 7.72
N ALA A 558 -20.24 28.89 7.13
CA ALA A 558 -18.80 28.98 7.32
C ALA A 558 -18.45 29.24 8.80
N ALA A 559 -19.17 30.14 9.48
CA ALA A 559 -19.00 30.42 10.91
C ALA A 559 -19.22 29.17 11.77
N ALA A 560 -20.32 28.44 11.55
CA ALA A 560 -20.62 27.20 12.27
C ALA A 560 -19.55 26.10 12.00
N LEU A 561 -19.07 26.02 10.76
CA LEU A 561 -18.01 25.09 10.34
C LEU A 561 -16.67 25.40 11.02
N LEU A 562 -16.32 26.69 11.15
CA LEU A 562 -15.14 27.14 11.88
C LEU A 562 -15.22 26.79 13.37
N GLU A 563 -16.38 27.00 14.02
CA GLU A 563 -16.54 26.63 15.43
C GLU A 563 -16.47 25.10 15.63
N GLN A 564 -16.94 24.29 14.69
CA GLN A 564 -16.70 22.84 14.71
C GLN A 564 -15.20 22.53 14.65
N VAL A 565 -14.44 23.13 13.72
CA VAL A 565 -12.99 22.92 13.61
C VAL A 565 -12.23 23.40 14.87
N LYS A 566 -12.64 24.52 15.48
CA LYS A 566 -12.11 24.97 16.79
C LYS A 566 -12.46 23.98 17.91
N SER A 567 -13.65 23.37 17.89
CA SER A 567 -14.07 22.40 18.91
C SER A 567 -13.19 21.16 18.95
N PHE A 568 -12.69 20.70 17.80
CA PHE A 568 -11.79 19.54 17.69
C PHE A 568 -10.45 19.75 18.41
N ARG A 569 -10.10 20.98 18.78
CA ARG A 569 -8.91 21.32 19.56
C ARG A 569 -9.11 21.24 21.08
N LYS A 570 -10.33 20.96 21.57
CA LYS A 570 -10.67 20.86 23.01
C LYS A 570 -10.51 19.44 23.56
N GLY A 571 -9.29 18.92 23.45
CA GLY A 571 -8.85 17.69 24.13
C GLY A 571 -7.32 17.68 24.22
N PRO A 572 -6.71 17.02 25.21
CA PRO A 572 -5.28 16.85 25.23
C PRO A 572 -4.85 15.95 24.06
N GLU A 573 -3.91 16.41 23.23
CA GLU A 573 -3.19 15.57 22.26
C GLU A 573 -2.20 14.64 22.99
N ALA A 574 -2.74 13.77 23.86
CA ALA A 574 -2.10 12.50 24.12
C ALA A 574 -2.03 11.71 22.79
N PRO A 575 -1.00 10.87 22.57
CA PRO A 575 -1.05 9.89 21.49
C PRO A 575 -2.16 8.89 21.79
N VAL A 576 -3.37 9.19 21.31
CA VAL A 576 -4.51 8.28 21.36
C VAL A 576 -4.09 7.00 20.65
N ALA A 577 -3.93 5.91 21.39
CA ALA A 577 -3.70 4.59 20.81
C ALA A 577 -4.79 4.37 19.75
N PRO A 578 -4.40 4.07 18.49
CA PRO A 578 -5.15 4.45 17.30
C PRO A 578 -6.63 4.12 17.46
N ALA A 579 -7.44 5.19 17.54
CA ALA A 579 -8.80 5.15 18.07
C ALA A 579 -9.53 3.92 17.52
N ALA A 580 -9.94 3.02 18.42
CA ALA A 580 -10.36 1.65 18.09
C ALA A 580 -11.36 1.72 16.94
N ALA A 581 -10.89 1.32 15.74
CA ALA A 581 -11.58 1.59 14.49
C ALA A 581 -13.00 1.05 14.60
N GLU A 582 -14.00 1.94 14.47
CA GLU A 582 -15.40 1.71 14.89
C GLU A 582 -15.78 0.25 14.71
N GLU A 583 -15.87 -0.50 15.83
CA GLU A 583 -15.89 -1.95 15.74
C GLU A 583 -17.05 -2.37 14.83
N PRO A 584 -16.81 -3.21 13.80
CA PRO A 584 -17.83 -3.55 12.82
C PRO A 584 -19.01 -4.17 13.55
N ALA A 585 -20.08 -3.39 13.68
CA ALA A 585 -21.04 -3.51 14.79
C ALA A 585 -21.54 -4.94 14.91
N ALA A 586 -21.18 -5.59 16.03
CA ALA A 586 -21.08 -7.05 16.15
C ALA A 586 -22.26 -7.77 15.48
N ALA A 587 -22.03 -8.25 14.26
CA ALA A 587 -23.08 -8.79 13.43
C ALA A 587 -23.71 -10.01 14.12
N THR A 588 -25.04 -10.01 14.25
CA THR A 588 -25.82 -11.18 14.71
C THR A 588 -25.31 -12.43 14.01
N PRO A 589 -25.01 -13.51 14.75
CA PRO A 589 -23.99 -14.48 14.35
C PRO A 589 -24.31 -15.12 13.00
N ASN A 590 -23.58 -14.65 11.98
CA ASN A 590 -23.55 -15.27 10.66
C ASN A 590 -23.09 -16.72 10.80
N ALA A 591 -23.55 -17.59 9.90
CA ALA A 591 -23.04 -18.96 9.82
C ALA A 591 -21.51 -18.93 9.72
N PRO A 592 -20.79 -19.76 10.51
CA PRO A 592 -19.34 -19.63 10.66
C PRO A 592 -18.67 -19.74 9.29
N CYS A 593 -17.79 -18.79 8.99
CA CYS A 593 -17.15 -18.67 7.69
C CYS A 593 -15.65 -19.03 7.77
N ALA A 594 -15.19 -19.91 6.89
CA ALA A 594 -13.77 -20.19 6.67
C ALA A 594 -13.27 -19.54 5.38
N VAL A 595 -12.04 -19.02 5.42
CA VAL A 595 -11.37 -18.41 4.27
C VAL A 595 -10.01 -19.07 4.01
N ALA A 596 -9.76 -19.44 2.77
CA ALA A 596 -8.45 -19.85 2.26
C ALA A 596 -8.07 -19.01 1.04
N TRP A 597 -6.79 -18.94 0.69
CA TRP A 597 -6.31 -18.25 -0.51
C TRP A 597 -5.67 -19.26 -1.47
N VAL A 598 -5.88 -19.05 -2.78
CA VAL A 598 -5.25 -19.84 -3.84
C VAL A 598 -3.75 -19.51 -3.91
N PRO A 599 -2.83 -20.49 -3.79
CA PRO A 599 -1.39 -20.21 -3.89
C PRO A 599 -0.99 -19.67 -5.27
N ALA A 600 -0.24 -18.57 -5.29
CA ALA A 600 0.23 -17.91 -6.51
C ALA A 600 1.54 -18.52 -7.04
N ALA A 601 1.48 -19.78 -7.49
CA ALA A 601 2.62 -20.52 -8.04
C ALA A 601 2.36 -20.98 -9.50
N THR A 602 3.40 -21.03 -10.36
CA THR A 602 3.27 -21.65 -11.70
C THR A 602 3.08 -23.17 -11.62
N LYS A 603 3.48 -23.76 -10.49
CA LYS A 603 3.37 -25.17 -10.13
C LYS A 603 2.88 -25.30 -8.70
N LEU A 604 1.58 -25.54 -8.54
CA LEU A 604 0.94 -25.83 -7.25
C LEU A 604 1.41 -27.19 -6.71
N PRO A 605 2.00 -27.29 -5.51
CA PRO A 605 2.32 -28.58 -4.90
C PRO A 605 1.06 -29.41 -4.65
N LEU A 606 1.13 -30.71 -4.91
CA LEU A 606 0.01 -31.63 -4.70
C LEU A 606 -0.45 -31.62 -3.23
N ASN A 607 0.49 -31.55 -2.29
CA ASN A 607 0.22 -31.39 -0.86
C ASN A 607 -0.72 -30.20 -0.56
N GLU A 608 -0.40 -29.02 -1.09
CA GLU A 608 -1.21 -27.82 -0.82
C GLU A 608 -2.61 -27.95 -1.44
N ALA A 609 -2.69 -28.46 -2.67
CA ALA A 609 -3.98 -28.69 -3.33
C ALA A 609 -4.89 -29.61 -2.51
N VAL A 610 -4.38 -30.78 -2.07
CA VAL A 610 -5.21 -31.77 -1.35
C VAL A 610 -5.51 -31.35 0.09
N SER A 611 -4.62 -30.62 0.76
CA SER A 611 -4.87 -30.08 2.11
C SER A 611 -5.89 -28.94 2.09
N ILE A 612 -5.83 -28.02 1.12
CA ILE A 612 -6.85 -26.96 0.94
C ILE A 612 -8.23 -27.58 0.69
N VAL A 613 -8.34 -28.56 -0.21
CA VAL A 613 -9.60 -29.29 -0.45
C VAL A 613 -10.09 -29.99 0.82
N ALA A 614 -9.21 -30.70 1.54
CA ALA A 614 -9.60 -31.43 2.75
C ALA A 614 -10.15 -30.48 3.83
N ALA A 615 -9.48 -29.35 4.09
CA ALA A 615 -9.88 -28.38 5.11
C ALA A 615 -11.22 -27.71 4.77
N LEU A 616 -11.37 -27.21 3.54
CA LEU A 616 -12.60 -26.54 3.11
C LEU A 616 -13.79 -27.51 3.07
N ASN A 617 -13.60 -28.72 2.55
CA ASN A 617 -14.67 -29.74 2.53
C ASN A 617 -15.08 -30.17 3.96
N ALA A 618 -14.12 -30.36 4.86
CA ALA A 618 -14.40 -30.70 6.26
C ALA A 618 -15.16 -29.58 6.97
N PHE A 619 -14.79 -28.32 6.73
CA PHE A 619 -15.50 -27.17 7.28
C PHE A 619 -16.93 -27.06 6.74
N VAL A 620 -17.12 -27.20 5.42
CA VAL A 620 -18.45 -27.21 4.79
C VAL A 620 -19.32 -28.38 5.26
N ALA A 621 -18.72 -29.51 5.66
CA ALA A 621 -19.44 -30.63 6.26
C ALA A 621 -20.03 -30.31 7.66
N THR A 622 -19.52 -29.29 8.36
CA THR A 622 -20.12 -28.78 9.61
C THR A 622 -21.36 -27.90 9.39
N GLY A 623 -21.63 -27.50 8.14
CA GLY A 623 -22.67 -26.52 7.78
C GLY A 623 -22.17 -25.07 7.70
N GLY A 624 -20.88 -24.82 7.95
CA GLY A 624 -20.27 -23.49 7.77
C GLY A 624 -20.12 -23.06 6.31
N ARG A 625 -19.99 -21.74 6.09
CA ARG A 625 -19.67 -21.12 4.80
C ARG A 625 -18.17 -21.25 4.52
N ALA A 626 -17.75 -21.50 3.29
CA ALA A 626 -16.33 -21.57 2.95
C ALA A 626 -16.03 -20.80 1.67
N VAL A 627 -14.95 -20.01 1.69
CA VAL A 627 -14.52 -19.16 0.59
C VAL A 627 -13.05 -19.45 0.25
N LEU A 628 -12.78 -19.70 -1.02
CA LEU A 628 -11.45 -19.81 -1.60
C LEU A 628 -11.16 -18.54 -2.44
N VAL A 629 -10.40 -17.62 -1.87
CA VAL A 629 -10.04 -16.34 -2.49
C VAL A 629 -8.94 -16.52 -3.52
N SER A 630 -9.12 -15.97 -4.71
CA SER A 630 -8.10 -15.83 -5.75
C SER A 630 -7.41 -14.47 -5.57
N PRO A 631 -6.17 -14.38 -5.02
CA PRO A 631 -5.47 -13.14 -4.66
C PRO A 631 -4.92 -12.36 -5.87
N ASP A 632 -5.77 -12.06 -6.85
CA ASP A 632 -5.37 -11.52 -8.16
C ASP A 632 -4.75 -10.12 -8.13
N TRP A 633 -4.94 -9.35 -7.05
CA TRP A 633 -4.28 -8.05 -6.85
C TRP A 633 -3.10 -8.13 -5.88
N SER A 634 -3.25 -8.78 -4.71
CA SER A 634 -2.17 -8.87 -3.71
C SER A 634 -1.00 -9.74 -4.18
N ALA A 635 -1.23 -10.75 -5.04
CA ALA A 635 -0.15 -11.51 -5.67
C ALA A 635 0.66 -10.65 -6.66
N VAL A 636 0.00 -9.78 -7.43
CA VAL A 636 0.70 -8.79 -8.27
C VAL A 636 1.52 -7.86 -7.37
N ALA A 637 0.92 -7.30 -6.31
CA ALA A 637 1.61 -6.40 -5.39
C ALA A 637 2.89 -7.00 -4.78
N ARG A 638 2.89 -8.32 -4.48
CA ARG A 638 4.03 -9.05 -3.92
C ARG A 638 5.18 -9.33 -4.91
N ASP A 639 5.05 -9.02 -6.20
CA ASP A 639 5.91 -9.47 -7.33
C ASP A 639 5.88 -10.99 -7.56
N GLU A 640 4.78 -11.66 -7.21
CA GLU A 640 4.64 -13.11 -7.40
C GLU A 640 4.54 -13.48 -8.89
N ILE A 641 4.95 -14.71 -9.21
CA ILE A 641 5.19 -15.20 -10.57
C ILE A 641 6.21 -14.31 -11.31
N THR A 642 5.76 -13.22 -11.92
CA THR A 642 6.56 -12.24 -12.68
C THR A 642 6.15 -10.80 -12.38
N GLY A 643 5.17 -10.60 -11.49
CA GLY A 643 4.48 -9.33 -11.25
C GLY A 643 3.71 -8.77 -12.45
N ASP A 644 3.50 -9.59 -13.49
CA ASP A 644 2.66 -9.29 -14.65
C ASP A 644 1.25 -9.84 -14.38
N GLU A 645 0.24 -8.96 -14.34
CA GLU A 645 -1.16 -9.33 -14.03
C GLU A 645 -1.64 -10.52 -14.87
N LYS A 646 -1.24 -10.60 -16.15
CA LYS A 646 -1.63 -11.70 -17.03
C LYS A 646 -1.01 -13.03 -16.62
N ASP A 647 0.25 -13.04 -16.20
CA ASP A 647 0.93 -14.25 -15.76
C ASP A 647 0.39 -14.72 -14.39
N VAL A 648 0.11 -13.76 -13.48
CA VAL A 648 -0.46 -14.02 -12.15
C VAL A 648 -1.89 -14.56 -12.25
N VAL A 649 -2.79 -13.89 -12.98
CA VAL A 649 -4.17 -14.35 -13.19
C VAL A 649 -4.19 -15.72 -13.89
N ALA A 650 -3.27 -15.99 -14.81
CA ALA A 650 -3.14 -17.32 -15.42
C ALA A 650 -2.68 -18.41 -14.44
N ALA A 651 -1.86 -18.07 -13.43
CA ALA A 651 -1.45 -18.99 -12.39
C ALA A 651 -2.61 -19.31 -11.44
N LEU A 652 -3.30 -18.27 -10.95
CA LEU A 652 -4.45 -18.41 -10.06
C LEU A 652 -5.60 -19.16 -10.73
N ALA A 653 -5.93 -18.84 -11.99
CA ALA A 653 -6.97 -19.57 -12.74
C ALA A 653 -6.61 -21.05 -12.95
N MET A 654 -5.34 -21.37 -13.22
CA MET A 654 -4.89 -22.77 -13.29
C MET A 654 -5.00 -23.46 -11.92
N ASN A 655 -4.57 -22.81 -10.86
CA ASN A 655 -4.55 -23.41 -9.53
C ASN A 655 -5.97 -23.61 -8.98
N VAL A 656 -6.93 -22.71 -9.27
CA VAL A 656 -8.37 -22.91 -9.05
C VAL A 656 -8.89 -24.13 -9.82
N LEU A 657 -8.54 -24.26 -11.12
CA LEU A 657 -8.96 -25.38 -11.96
C LEU A 657 -8.43 -26.73 -11.42
N LEU A 658 -7.18 -26.75 -10.96
CA LEU A 658 -6.55 -27.93 -10.34
C LEU A 658 -7.21 -28.26 -9.00
N ILE A 659 -7.36 -27.29 -8.07
CA ILE A 659 -7.97 -27.49 -6.75
C ILE A 659 -9.39 -28.06 -6.88
N LYS A 660 -10.23 -27.53 -7.81
CA LYS A 660 -11.54 -28.10 -8.13
C LYS A 660 -11.45 -29.59 -8.53
N SER A 661 -10.46 -29.92 -9.34
CA SER A 661 -10.25 -31.27 -9.87
C SER A 661 -9.78 -32.30 -8.84
N TYR A 662 -9.40 -31.88 -7.62
CA TYR A 662 -9.14 -32.79 -6.49
C TYR A 662 -10.36 -33.00 -5.58
N GLY A 663 -11.57 -32.59 -6.03
CA GLY A 663 -12.83 -32.88 -5.36
C GLY A 663 -13.26 -31.82 -4.35
N LEU A 664 -13.05 -30.52 -4.65
CA LEU A 664 -13.59 -29.42 -3.84
C LEU A 664 -15.13 -29.45 -3.84
N ASP A 665 -15.76 -29.32 -2.67
CA ASP A 665 -17.21 -29.30 -2.53
C ASP A 665 -17.83 -28.12 -3.29
N LEU A 666 -18.93 -28.38 -4.02
CA LEU A 666 -19.61 -27.38 -4.86
C LEU A 666 -20.23 -26.21 -4.07
N ARG A 667 -20.29 -26.30 -2.74
CA ARG A 667 -20.72 -25.23 -1.82
C ARG A 667 -19.58 -24.28 -1.42
N VAL A 668 -18.32 -24.59 -1.77
CA VAL A 668 -17.20 -23.67 -1.56
C VAL A 668 -17.29 -22.53 -2.56
N GLU A 669 -17.48 -21.31 -2.07
CA GLU A 669 -17.45 -20.11 -2.88
C GLU A 669 -16.03 -19.83 -3.38
N ILE A 670 -15.90 -19.33 -4.61
CA ILE A 670 -14.60 -18.95 -5.19
C ILE A 670 -14.73 -17.54 -5.74
N VAL A 671 -13.94 -16.63 -5.19
CA VAL A 671 -14.10 -15.18 -5.35
C VAL A 671 -12.75 -14.57 -5.69
N ASN A 672 -12.68 -13.65 -6.66
CA ASN A 672 -11.44 -12.91 -6.91
C ASN A 672 -11.30 -11.78 -5.90
N GLN A 673 -10.07 -11.48 -5.48
CA GLN A 673 -9.83 -10.37 -4.57
C GLN A 673 -10.28 -9.04 -5.18
N SER A 674 -10.12 -8.88 -6.50
CA SER A 674 -10.69 -7.78 -7.27
C SER A 674 -12.20 -7.63 -7.12
N ASP A 675 -12.97 -8.73 -7.04
CA ASP A 675 -14.42 -8.67 -6.81
C ASP A 675 -14.73 -8.22 -5.37
N ILE A 676 -13.95 -8.65 -4.37
CA ILE A 676 -14.09 -8.18 -2.97
C ILE A 676 -13.84 -6.66 -2.93
N ILE A 677 -12.75 -6.20 -3.54
CA ILE A 677 -12.32 -4.80 -3.56
C ILE A 677 -13.32 -3.91 -4.32
N LEU A 678 -13.71 -4.30 -5.53
CA LEU A 678 -14.50 -3.42 -6.42
C LEU A 678 -15.97 -3.30 -6.02
N ASN A 679 -16.49 -4.26 -5.25
CA ASN A 679 -17.81 -4.19 -4.62
C ASN A 679 -17.78 -3.44 -3.27
N ASN A 680 -16.65 -3.42 -2.55
CA ASN A 680 -16.51 -2.81 -1.21
C ASN A 680 -15.49 -1.67 -1.20
N ARG A 681 -15.50 -0.80 -2.23
CA ARG A 681 -14.39 0.13 -2.56
C ARG A 681 -13.92 0.99 -1.39
N ASP A 682 -14.84 1.62 -0.69
CA ASP A 682 -14.52 2.47 0.46
C ASP A 682 -14.22 1.63 1.72
N PRO A 683 -15.11 0.71 2.17
CA PRO A 683 -14.84 -0.14 3.34
C PRO A 683 -13.54 -0.94 3.28
N TYR A 684 -13.21 -1.55 2.14
CA TYR A 684 -12.03 -2.41 2.01
C TYR A 684 -10.73 -1.65 2.27
N TRP A 685 -10.57 -0.48 1.64
CA TRP A 685 -9.34 0.31 1.79
C TRP A 685 -9.31 1.09 3.11
N VAL A 686 -10.46 1.50 3.65
CA VAL A 686 -10.55 2.03 5.02
C VAL A 686 -10.17 0.95 6.06
N THR A 687 -10.60 -0.30 5.89
CA THR A 687 -10.15 -1.44 6.71
C THR A 687 -8.64 -1.65 6.58
N ALA A 688 -8.10 -1.72 5.35
CA ALA A 688 -6.65 -1.90 5.14
C ALA A 688 -5.82 -0.75 5.75
N ILE A 689 -6.29 0.50 5.66
CA ILE A 689 -5.71 1.67 6.32
C ILE A 689 -5.75 1.50 7.85
N ASN A 690 -6.89 1.12 8.42
CA ASN A 690 -7.03 0.97 9.88
C ASN A 690 -6.22 -0.19 10.47
N VAL A 691 -6.10 -1.33 9.75
CA VAL A 691 -5.10 -2.37 10.06
C VAL A 691 -3.70 -1.79 10.04
N GLY A 692 -3.38 -1.03 8.98
CA GLY A 692 -2.08 -0.39 8.81
C GLY A 692 -1.74 0.65 9.90
N ARG A 693 -2.76 1.30 10.50
CA ARG A 693 -2.61 2.24 11.62
C ARG A 693 -2.44 1.53 12.96
N LYS A 694 -3.12 0.40 13.19
CA LYS A 694 -3.05 -0.38 14.45
C LYS A 694 -1.65 -0.96 14.73
N TYR A 695 -0.86 -1.25 13.69
CA TYR A 695 0.45 -1.93 13.82
C TYR A 695 1.64 -1.06 13.40
N GLN A 696 2.74 -1.17 14.16
CA GLN A 696 4.02 -0.61 13.74
C GLN A 696 4.54 -1.41 12.54
N LEU A 697 5.20 -0.73 11.61
CA LEU A 697 5.71 -1.33 10.39
C LEU A 697 6.61 -2.53 10.71
N ARG A 698 7.56 -2.39 11.64
CA ARG A 698 8.49 -3.44 12.07
C ARG A 698 7.79 -4.75 12.49
N ASP A 699 6.58 -4.65 13.04
CA ASP A 699 5.82 -5.79 13.55
C ASP A 699 5.23 -6.57 12.35
N VAL A 700 4.73 -5.85 11.34
CA VAL A 700 4.33 -6.42 10.04
C VAL A 700 5.55 -6.92 9.25
N GLU A 701 6.73 -6.29 9.36
CA GLU A 701 7.98 -6.78 8.78
C GLU A 701 8.41 -8.13 9.42
N ALA A 702 8.15 -8.34 10.71
CA ALA A 702 8.38 -9.61 11.39
C ALA A 702 7.38 -10.71 10.95
N SER A 703 6.10 -10.37 10.78
CA SER A 703 5.07 -11.24 10.17
C SER A 703 5.41 -11.63 8.73
N LEU A 704 6.13 -10.79 7.97
CA LEU A 704 6.63 -11.13 6.63
C LEU A 704 7.97 -11.89 6.65
N GLY A 705 8.44 -12.32 7.83
CA GLY A 705 9.68 -13.08 7.99
C GLY A 705 10.97 -12.26 7.84
N GLY A 706 10.89 -10.93 7.89
CA GLY A 706 12.02 -10.00 7.83
C GLY A 706 12.65 -9.80 6.44
N ALA A 707 12.51 -10.75 5.53
CA ALA A 707 13.10 -10.72 4.18
C ALA A 707 12.16 -10.06 3.15
N ILE A 708 11.91 -8.75 3.30
CA ILE A 708 11.07 -7.98 2.37
C ILE A 708 11.89 -7.49 1.17
N ALA A 709 11.49 -7.91 -0.03
CA ALA A 709 12.05 -7.46 -1.30
C ALA A 709 11.40 -6.16 -1.78
N ASN A 710 10.09 -5.98 -1.61
CA ASN A 710 9.34 -4.81 -2.09
C ASN A 710 8.26 -4.31 -1.11
N ALA A 711 7.91 -3.03 -1.20
CA ALA A 711 6.91 -2.42 -0.33
C ALA A 711 5.48 -2.98 -0.55
N GLY A 712 5.21 -3.52 -1.74
CA GLY A 712 3.95 -4.20 -2.07
C GLY A 712 3.68 -5.45 -1.23
N GLN A 713 4.71 -6.08 -0.63
CA GLN A 713 4.51 -7.15 0.36
C GLN A 713 3.86 -6.67 1.65
N VAL A 714 4.17 -5.45 2.12
CA VAL A 714 3.51 -4.84 3.29
C VAL A 714 2.04 -4.57 2.96
N VAL A 715 1.76 -3.98 1.80
CA VAL A 715 0.39 -3.69 1.35
C VAL A 715 -0.41 -4.99 1.15
N GLY A 716 0.18 -6.03 0.56
CA GLY A 716 -0.44 -7.34 0.38
C GLY A 716 -0.82 -8.01 1.70
N CYS A 717 -0.05 -7.80 2.77
CA CYS A 717 -0.38 -8.26 4.12
C CYS A 717 -1.62 -7.54 4.68
N LEU A 718 -1.68 -6.20 4.55
CA LEU A 718 -2.85 -5.41 4.96
C LEU A 718 -4.12 -5.79 4.18
N MET A 719 -3.97 -6.04 2.87
CA MET A 719 -5.03 -6.52 1.99
C MET A 719 -5.57 -7.89 2.45
N ARG A 720 -4.71 -8.82 2.84
CA ARG A 720 -5.11 -10.15 3.33
C ARG A 720 -5.97 -10.08 4.60
N VAL A 721 -5.67 -9.14 5.50
CA VAL A 721 -6.52 -8.89 6.68
C VAL A 721 -7.86 -8.27 6.25
N ALA A 722 -7.86 -7.34 5.30
CA ALA A 722 -9.08 -6.75 4.75
C ALA A 722 -9.97 -7.81 4.07
N ASP A 723 -9.41 -8.75 3.28
CA ASP A 723 -10.15 -9.89 2.72
C ASP A 723 -10.91 -10.66 3.81
N ALA A 724 -10.22 -11.04 4.88
CA ALA A 724 -10.79 -11.85 5.95
C ALA A 724 -11.90 -11.11 6.71
N ILE A 725 -11.70 -9.82 7.00
CA ILE A 725 -12.70 -8.98 7.69
C ILE A 725 -13.93 -8.75 6.80
N LEU A 726 -13.76 -8.37 5.52
CA LEU A 726 -14.88 -8.10 4.61
C LEU A 726 -15.66 -9.38 4.23
N LEU A 727 -15.02 -10.55 4.24
CA LEU A 727 -15.70 -11.85 4.08
C LEU A 727 -16.39 -12.35 5.35
N ASN A 728 -16.31 -11.63 6.47
CA ASN A 728 -16.78 -12.04 7.80
C ASN A 728 -16.18 -13.39 8.22
N ALA A 729 -14.87 -13.55 8.04
CA ALA A 729 -14.16 -14.76 8.43
C ALA A 729 -14.26 -15.01 9.95
N THR A 730 -14.42 -16.28 10.29
CA THR A 730 -14.28 -16.83 11.65
C THR A 730 -13.08 -17.77 11.74
N HIS A 731 -12.70 -18.38 10.60
CA HIS A 731 -11.57 -19.27 10.46
C HIS A 731 -10.74 -18.88 9.23
N VAL A 732 -9.41 -18.95 9.32
CA VAL A 732 -8.50 -18.81 8.18
C VAL A 732 -7.61 -20.05 8.05
N PHE A 733 -7.52 -20.60 6.84
CA PHE A 733 -6.74 -21.79 6.53
C PHE A 733 -5.46 -21.44 5.76
N THR A 734 -4.37 -22.14 6.09
CA THR A 734 -3.03 -21.78 5.61
C THR A 734 -2.21 -22.99 5.18
N SER A 735 -1.94 -23.13 3.89
CA SER A 735 -1.23 -24.27 3.29
C SER A 735 0.29 -24.19 3.38
N SER A 736 0.85 -23.01 3.67
CA SER A 736 2.28 -22.75 3.71
C SER A 736 2.69 -22.07 5.02
N ALA A 737 3.86 -22.42 5.54
CA ALA A 737 4.44 -21.79 6.74
C ALA A 737 4.90 -20.33 6.52
N PHE A 738 4.96 -19.87 5.26
CA PHE A 738 5.23 -18.47 4.92
C PHE A 738 3.95 -17.62 4.96
N ASP A 739 2.82 -18.21 4.58
CA ASP A 739 1.52 -17.56 4.61
C ASP A 739 0.93 -17.52 6.04
N ALA A 740 1.28 -18.47 6.91
CA ALA A 740 0.81 -18.55 8.30
C ALA A 740 1.02 -17.24 9.06
N LYS A 741 2.23 -16.70 9.02
CA LYS A 741 2.58 -15.44 9.69
C LYS A 741 1.83 -14.20 9.20
N GLN A 742 1.19 -14.27 8.04
CA GLN A 742 0.31 -13.21 7.53
C GLN A 742 -1.11 -13.35 8.11
N ASN A 743 -1.57 -14.58 8.35
CA ASN A 743 -2.83 -14.87 9.01
C ASN A 743 -2.80 -14.55 10.52
N GLU A 744 -1.64 -14.69 11.19
CA GLU A 744 -1.39 -14.19 12.55
C GLU A 744 -1.86 -12.72 12.74
N LEU A 745 -1.66 -11.87 11.73
CA LEU A 745 -2.06 -10.47 11.76
C LEU A 745 -3.60 -10.29 11.72
N ALA A 746 -4.33 -11.18 11.05
CA ALA A 746 -5.80 -11.18 11.03
C ALA A 746 -6.39 -11.67 12.37
N VAL A 747 -5.79 -12.71 12.96
CA VAL A 747 -6.11 -13.19 14.33
C VAL A 747 -5.88 -12.06 15.34
N ALA A 748 -4.75 -11.37 15.28
CA ALA A 748 -4.43 -10.25 16.15
C ALA A 748 -5.30 -9.01 15.90
N PHE A 749 -5.66 -8.71 14.66
CA PHE A 749 -6.49 -7.54 14.33
C PHE A 749 -7.91 -7.71 14.86
N SER A 750 -8.48 -8.89 14.66
CA SER A 750 -9.83 -9.30 15.12
C SER A 750 -9.91 -9.65 16.62
N ASN A 751 -8.84 -9.40 17.39
CA ASN A 751 -8.74 -9.71 18.82
C ASN A 751 -9.07 -11.19 19.15
N GLY A 752 -8.78 -12.12 18.23
CA GLY A 752 -9.05 -13.56 18.36
C GLY A 752 -10.43 -14.04 17.86
N ALA A 753 -11.26 -13.16 17.27
CA ALA A 753 -12.53 -13.57 16.66
C ALA A 753 -12.33 -14.35 15.34
N ILE A 754 -11.20 -14.14 14.65
CA ILE A 754 -10.69 -15.04 13.61
C ILE A 754 -9.74 -16.05 14.26
N GLN A 755 -9.96 -17.34 14.00
CA GLN A 755 -9.04 -18.43 14.37
C GLN A 755 -8.21 -18.86 13.16
N GLU A 756 -6.91 -19.09 13.33
CA GLU A 756 -6.09 -19.72 12.30
C GLU A 756 -6.06 -21.25 12.45
N THR A 757 -6.00 -21.96 11.33
CA THR A 757 -5.62 -23.37 11.28
C THR A 757 -4.61 -23.59 10.15
N VAL A 758 -3.34 -23.74 10.54
CA VAL A 758 -2.26 -24.14 9.65
C VAL A 758 -2.48 -25.59 9.23
N LEU A 759 -2.50 -25.84 7.92
CA LEU A 759 -2.80 -27.15 7.36
C LEU A 759 -1.57 -28.04 7.42
N THR A 760 -1.71 -29.25 7.96
CA THR A 760 -0.59 -30.19 8.10
C THR A 760 -0.11 -30.72 6.75
N THR A 761 1.19 -31.01 6.69
CA THR A 761 1.84 -31.62 5.52
C THR A 761 1.38 -33.07 5.40
N ALA A 762 0.47 -33.32 4.47
CA ALA A 762 -0.15 -34.61 4.24
C ALA A 762 0.63 -35.47 3.22
N ILE A 763 1.39 -34.81 2.32
CA ILE A 763 2.27 -35.42 1.33
C ILE A 763 3.66 -34.75 1.44
N PRO A 764 4.72 -35.47 1.87
CA PRO A 764 6.06 -34.90 2.01
C PRO A 764 6.80 -34.81 0.66
N ALA A 765 8.00 -34.21 0.70
CA ALA A 765 8.97 -34.31 -0.39
C ALA A 765 9.48 -35.75 -0.56
N LEU A 766 9.90 -36.09 -1.77
CA LEU A 766 10.34 -37.43 -2.20
C LEU A 766 11.84 -37.70 -1.95
N VAL A 767 12.47 -36.94 -1.05
CA VAL A 767 13.90 -37.05 -0.70
C VAL A 767 14.11 -37.99 0.49
N ASP A 768 15.37 -38.31 0.78
CA ASP A 768 15.76 -39.00 2.02
C ASP A 768 15.48 -38.07 3.23
N PRO A 769 14.62 -38.46 4.18
CA PRO A 769 14.31 -37.64 5.36
C PRO A 769 15.48 -37.54 6.36
N LYS A 770 16.49 -38.40 6.24
CA LYS A 770 17.71 -38.42 7.08
C LYS A 770 18.88 -37.69 6.42
N ALA A 771 18.76 -37.29 5.15
CA ALA A 771 19.77 -36.45 4.51
C ALA A 771 19.86 -35.09 5.23
N PRO A 772 21.07 -34.54 5.43
CA PRO A 772 21.22 -33.25 6.07
C PRO A 772 20.48 -32.17 5.27
N ALA A 773 19.68 -31.35 5.98
CA ALA A 773 18.84 -30.33 5.36
C ALA A 773 19.67 -29.39 4.47
N SER A 774 19.50 -29.55 3.16
CA SER A 774 20.26 -28.79 2.17
C SER A 774 19.86 -27.31 2.18
N ALA A 775 20.86 -26.43 2.13
CA ALA A 775 20.64 -25.01 1.87
C ALA A 775 20.20 -24.71 0.43
N ALA A 776 20.29 -25.70 -0.47
CA ALA A 776 19.75 -25.60 -1.84
C ALA A 776 18.28 -26.05 -1.87
N PRO A 777 17.41 -25.36 -2.63
CA PRO A 777 15.99 -25.73 -2.75
C PRO A 777 15.81 -27.10 -3.42
N LEU A 778 14.71 -27.77 -3.06
CA LEU A 778 14.28 -29.04 -3.66
C LEU A 778 14.17 -28.94 -5.18
N ALA A 779 14.56 -30.02 -5.89
CA ALA A 779 14.42 -30.10 -7.33
C ALA A 779 12.96 -30.34 -7.74
N ALA A 780 12.61 -29.98 -8.97
CA ALA A 780 11.25 -30.13 -9.50
C ALA A 780 10.77 -31.60 -9.61
N ASP A 781 11.66 -32.58 -9.48
CA ASP A 781 11.33 -34.01 -9.39
C ASP A 781 11.17 -34.52 -7.94
N ASP A 782 11.60 -33.75 -6.94
CA ASP A 782 11.54 -34.09 -5.52
C ASP A 782 10.18 -33.74 -4.90
N VAL A 783 9.33 -33.00 -5.61
CA VAL A 783 8.02 -32.52 -5.17
C VAL A 783 6.96 -32.96 -6.16
N LEU A 784 5.86 -33.55 -5.68
CA LEU A 784 4.68 -33.84 -6.50
C LEU A 784 3.89 -32.54 -6.74
N TYR A 785 3.51 -32.26 -7.98
CA TYR A 785 2.68 -31.11 -8.36
C TYR A 785 1.28 -31.54 -8.79
N ALA A 786 0.31 -30.64 -8.56
CA ALA A 786 -1.10 -30.86 -8.84
C ALA A 786 -1.41 -31.06 -10.35
N ASP A 787 -0.51 -30.69 -11.26
CA ASP A 787 -0.62 -30.86 -12.72
C ASP A 787 0.42 -31.82 -13.33
N ASP A 788 1.09 -32.66 -12.52
CA ASP A 788 2.07 -33.64 -13.02
C ASP A 788 1.43 -34.60 -14.04
N THR A 789 2.07 -34.77 -15.21
CA THR A 789 1.62 -35.71 -16.23
C THR A 789 1.98 -37.15 -15.87
N ASP A 790 1.43 -38.13 -16.59
CA ASP A 790 1.74 -39.55 -16.43
C ASP A 790 3.25 -39.84 -16.49
N MET A 791 3.99 -39.09 -17.33
CA MET A 791 5.43 -39.17 -17.45
C MET A 791 6.14 -38.54 -16.24
N ASP A 792 5.61 -37.45 -15.68
CA ASP A 792 6.17 -36.79 -14.51
C ASP A 792 5.94 -37.64 -13.25
N THR A 793 4.71 -38.05 -12.95
CA THR A 793 4.40 -38.91 -11.80
C THR A 793 5.25 -40.19 -11.80
N ARG A 794 5.35 -40.88 -12.95
CA ARG A 794 6.18 -42.10 -13.07
C ARG A 794 7.68 -41.81 -12.94
N ARG A 795 8.19 -40.67 -13.46
CA ARG A 795 9.60 -40.27 -13.32
C ARG A 795 9.95 -39.94 -11.86
N LYS A 796 9.10 -39.16 -11.19
CA LYS A 796 9.26 -38.73 -9.80
C LYS A 796 9.23 -39.90 -8.84
N ILE A 797 8.20 -40.75 -8.88
CA ILE A 797 8.10 -41.92 -7.99
C ILE A 797 9.20 -42.97 -8.27
N LYS A 798 9.68 -43.10 -9.51
CA LYS A 798 10.88 -43.90 -9.80
C LYS A 798 12.12 -43.35 -9.07
N ARG A 799 12.33 -42.02 -9.12
CA ARG A 799 13.45 -41.29 -8.51
C ARG A 799 13.37 -41.16 -6.99
N ALA A 800 12.16 -41.13 -6.42
CA ALA A 800 11.88 -40.92 -5.01
C ALA A 800 12.74 -41.80 -4.09
N TYR A 801 13.12 -41.30 -2.93
CA TYR A 801 13.78 -42.10 -1.91
C TYR A 801 12.83 -43.12 -1.28
N CYS A 802 13.28 -44.38 -1.21
CA CYS A 802 12.65 -45.46 -0.48
C CYS A 802 13.69 -46.58 -0.34
N ALA A 803 14.29 -46.74 0.84
CA ALA A 803 15.21 -47.83 1.11
C ALA A 803 14.44 -49.13 1.48
N PRO A 804 15.05 -50.32 1.31
CA PRO A 804 14.58 -51.53 1.98
C PRO A 804 14.75 -51.40 3.50
N ASN A 805 13.93 -52.11 4.27
CA ASN A 805 14.02 -52.17 5.74
C ASN A 805 13.89 -50.79 6.42
N GLU A 806 12.93 -50.00 5.95
CA GLU A 806 12.69 -48.63 6.42
C GLU A 806 11.20 -48.35 6.60
N ALA A 807 10.80 -47.96 7.81
CA ALA A 807 9.41 -47.61 8.15
C ALA A 807 8.97 -46.23 7.64
N GLU A 808 9.91 -45.31 7.42
CA GLU A 808 9.64 -43.87 7.20
C GLU A 808 10.46 -43.34 6.01
N ASN A 809 9.76 -43.07 4.91
CA ASN A 809 10.26 -42.31 3.76
C ASN A 809 9.07 -41.75 2.96
N GLY A 810 9.34 -40.84 2.02
CA GLY A 810 8.30 -40.14 1.27
C GLY A 810 7.35 -41.06 0.49
N VAL A 811 7.79 -42.25 0.06
CA VAL A 811 6.90 -43.21 -0.65
C VAL A 811 5.98 -43.94 0.33
N VAL A 812 6.48 -44.36 1.50
CA VAL A 812 5.65 -44.92 2.58
C VAL A 812 4.64 -43.88 3.08
N SER A 813 5.05 -42.64 3.32
CA SER A 813 4.15 -41.57 3.76
C SER A 813 3.01 -41.29 2.77
N VAL A 814 3.28 -41.33 1.45
CA VAL A 814 2.21 -41.19 0.44
C VAL A 814 1.26 -42.39 0.46
N ALA A 815 1.74 -43.61 0.67
CA ALA A 815 0.87 -44.78 0.84
C ALA A 815 0.00 -44.69 2.09
N GLN A 816 0.58 -44.26 3.22
CA GLN A 816 -0.16 -43.99 4.47
C GLN A 816 -1.21 -42.88 4.27
N TRP A 817 -0.91 -41.84 3.50
CA TRP A 817 -1.85 -40.78 3.16
C TRP A 817 -3.05 -41.26 2.35
N PHE A 818 -2.86 -42.14 1.36
CA PHE A 818 -3.97 -42.78 0.65
C PHE A 818 -4.84 -43.59 1.61
N ILE A 819 -4.22 -44.42 2.44
CA ILE A 819 -4.93 -45.29 3.40
C ILE A 819 -5.71 -44.46 4.44
N GLY A 820 -5.14 -43.37 4.95
CA GLY A 820 -5.82 -42.43 5.85
C GLY A 820 -7.04 -41.73 5.24
N ARG A 821 -7.19 -41.76 3.91
CA ARG A 821 -8.37 -41.30 3.17
C ARG A 821 -9.32 -42.45 2.77
N GLY A 822 -9.12 -43.65 3.31
CA GLY A 822 -9.90 -44.85 2.99
C GLY A 822 -9.55 -45.51 1.65
N ILE A 823 -8.46 -45.11 1.00
CA ILE A 823 -8.03 -45.62 -0.31
C ILE A 823 -7.00 -46.73 -0.08
N SER A 824 -7.37 -47.99 -0.35
CA SER A 824 -6.49 -49.13 -0.17
C SER A 824 -5.34 -49.15 -1.19
N VAL A 825 -4.12 -49.44 -0.72
CA VAL A 825 -2.93 -49.53 -1.58
C VAL A 825 -2.71 -51.00 -1.95
N GLY A 826 -3.07 -51.35 -3.19
CA GLY A 826 -2.90 -52.71 -3.73
C GLY A 826 -1.53 -52.94 -4.35
N ILE A 827 -0.78 -53.91 -3.83
CA ILE A 827 0.45 -54.44 -4.43
C ILE A 827 0.11 -55.65 -5.30
N THR A 828 0.62 -55.67 -6.54
CA THR A 828 0.50 -56.80 -7.46
C THR A 828 1.89 -57.35 -7.78
N ARG A 829 2.19 -58.59 -7.39
CA ARG A 829 3.51 -59.23 -7.56
C ARG A 829 3.40 -60.76 -7.56
N PRO A 830 4.37 -61.50 -8.15
CA PRO A 830 4.35 -62.96 -8.18
C PRO A 830 4.34 -63.60 -6.78
N GLU A 831 3.82 -64.82 -6.67
CA GLU A 831 3.82 -65.59 -5.41
C GLU A 831 5.24 -65.78 -4.84
N ALA A 832 6.23 -66.00 -5.71
CA ALA A 832 7.64 -66.09 -5.34
C ALA A 832 8.20 -64.81 -4.66
N ASN A 833 7.53 -63.67 -4.81
CA ASN A 833 7.86 -62.39 -4.18
C ASN A 833 6.89 -62.05 -3.02
N GLY A 834 6.12 -63.02 -2.51
CA GLY A 834 5.15 -62.83 -1.44
C GLY A 834 3.71 -62.51 -1.91
N GLY A 835 3.44 -62.60 -3.21
CA GLY A 835 2.08 -62.51 -3.76
C GLY A 835 1.39 -61.14 -3.64
N ASN A 836 0.15 -61.06 -4.12
CA ASN A 836 -0.68 -59.85 -4.07
C ASN A 836 -1.13 -59.55 -2.64
N VAL A 837 -1.04 -58.29 -2.23
CA VAL A 837 -1.48 -57.81 -0.90
C VAL A 837 -2.18 -56.45 -1.04
N SER A 838 -3.18 -56.18 -0.21
CA SER A 838 -3.90 -54.90 -0.19
C SER A 838 -3.83 -54.29 1.21
N TYR A 839 -3.23 -53.11 1.31
CA TYR A 839 -3.03 -52.42 2.58
C TYR A 839 -4.17 -51.46 2.89
N THR A 840 -4.72 -51.59 4.10
CA THR A 840 -5.79 -50.76 4.67
C THR A 840 -5.43 -50.14 6.03
N SER A 841 -4.21 -50.37 6.54
CA SER A 841 -3.64 -49.67 7.69
C SER A 841 -2.28 -49.07 7.31
N GLY A 842 -2.03 -47.82 7.71
CA GLY A 842 -0.74 -47.16 7.48
C GLY A 842 0.39 -47.75 8.32
N GLU A 843 0.06 -48.38 9.45
CA GLU A 843 0.99 -49.08 10.33
C GLU A 843 1.49 -50.37 9.65
N THR A 844 0.61 -51.12 8.99
CA THR A 844 1.00 -52.38 8.32
C THR A 844 1.89 -52.14 7.10
N VAL A 845 1.71 -51.05 6.36
CA VAL A 845 2.66 -50.65 5.29
C VAL A 845 4.05 -50.37 5.87
N ALA A 846 4.13 -49.63 6.97
CA ALA A 846 5.42 -49.29 7.60
C ALA A 846 6.10 -50.51 8.23
N ALA A 847 5.34 -51.41 8.85
CA ALA A 847 5.87 -52.66 9.42
C ALA A 847 6.39 -53.62 8.33
N ASP A 848 5.68 -53.74 7.21
CA ASP A 848 6.12 -54.59 6.09
C ASP A 848 7.31 -53.98 5.33
N ALA A 849 7.39 -52.65 5.23
CA ALA A 849 8.55 -51.95 4.66
C ALA A 849 9.80 -52.05 5.57
N LEU A 850 9.62 -51.99 6.90
CA LEU A 850 10.68 -52.15 7.91
C LEU A 850 11.20 -53.58 8.01
N SER A 851 10.32 -54.57 7.98
CA SER A 851 10.70 -55.99 7.97
C SER A 851 11.27 -56.45 6.63
N GLY A 852 10.96 -55.74 5.54
CA GLY A 852 11.36 -56.07 4.17
C GLY A 852 10.40 -57.03 3.45
N ALA A 853 9.27 -57.37 4.07
CA ALA A 853 8.17 -58.12 3.42
C ALA A 853 7.56 -57.34 2.23
N LEU A 854 7.60 -56.01 2.30
CA LEU A 854 7.23 -55.10 1.21
C LEU A 854 8.49 -54.50 0.57
N HIS A 855 8.78 -54.91 -0.66
CA HIS A 855 9.95 -54.42 -1.39
C HIS A 855 9.70 -53.01 -1.96
N PRO A 856 10.66 -52.06 -1.86
CA PRO A 856 10.50 -50.67 -2.33
C PRO A 856 10.05 -50.52 -3.79
N GLY A 857 10.46 -51.42 -4.68
CA GLY A 857 10.03 -51.40 -6.09
C GLY A 857 8.53 -51.65 -6.25
N ASP A 858 7.97 -52.54 -5.43
CA ASP A 858 6.57 -52.96 -5.47
C ASP A 858 5.68 -51.82 -4.93
N LEU A 859 6.09 -51.24 -3.79
CA LEU A 859 5.42 -50.09 -3.18
C LEU A 859 5.46 -48.85 -4.10
N LYS A 860 6.61 -48.55 -4.72
CA LYS A 860 6.71 -47.48 -5.74
C LYS A 860 5.77 -47.69 -6.92
N ALA A 861 5.61 -48.93 -7.39
CA ALA A 861 4.70 -49.23 -8.49
C ALA A 861 3.23 -48.99 -8.10
N ALA A 862 2.83 -49.44 -6.90
CA ALA A 862 1.48 -49.24 -6.38
C ALA A 862 1.15 -47.77 -6.10
N VAL A 863 2.01 -47.05 -5.37
CA VAL A 863 1.88 -45.61 -5.11
C VAL A 863 1.87 -44.81 -6.41
N GLY A 864 2.72 -45.17 -7.37
CA GLY A 864 2.74 -44.55 -8.69
C GLY A 864 1.41 -44.70 -9.43
N ASN A 865 0.76 -45.87 -9.37
CA ASN A 865 -0.55 -46.09 -9.98
C ASN A 865 -1.69 -45.40 -9.20
N ALA A 866 -1.66 -45.39 -7.87
CA ALA A 866 -2.64 -44.67 -7.04
C ALA A 866 -2.60 -43.15 -7.28
N LEU A 867 -1.41 -42.57 -7.41
CA LEU A 867 -1.23 -41.17 -7.81
C LEU A 867 -1.77 -40.89 -9.22
N LEU A 868 -1.64 -41.81 -10.17
CA LEU A 868 -2.18 -41.60 -11.51
C LEU A 868 -3.71 -41.55 -11.53
N GLU A 869 -4.40 -42.42 -10.79
CA GLU A 869 -5.86 -42.32 -10.67
C GLU A 869 -6.28 -41.07 -9.87
N LEU A 870 -5.52 -40.66 -8.83
CA LEU A 870 -5.77 -39.41 -8.10
C LEU A 870 -5.65 -38.16 -8.99
N THR A 871 -4.60 -38.05 -9.81
CA THR A 871 -4.38 -36.86 -10.66
C THR A 871 -5.20 -36.88 -11.95
N LYS A 872 -5.99 -37.93 -12.22
CA LYS A 872 -6.71 -38.18 -13.48
C LYS A 872 -7.54 -36.99 -13.96
N ASP A 873 -8.39 -36.46 -13.09
CA ASP A 873 -9.28 -35.36 -13.45
C ASP A 873 -8.51 -34.03 -13.54
N ALA A 874 -7.47 -33.82 -12.71
CA ALA A 874 -6.58 -32.68 -12.81
C ALA A 874 -5.76 -32.68 -14.11
N ARG A 875 -5.26 -33.85 -14.55
CA ARG A 875 -4.59 -34.05 -15.85
C ARG A 875 -5.55 -33.81 -17.01
N ALA A 876 -6.81 -34.23 -16.90
CA ALA A 876 -7.85 -33.95 -17.89
C ALA A 876 -8.18 -32.45 -17.96
N ALA A 877 -8.31 -31.78 -16.82
CA ALA A 877 -8.58 -30.34 -16.70
C ALA A 877 -7.43 -29.49 -17.26
N ALA A 878 -6.18 -29.80 -16.91
CA ALA A 878 -4.98 -29.18 -17.50
C ALA A 878 -4.88 -29.45 -19.01
N SER A 879 -5.39 -30.60 -19.47
CA SER A 879 -5.47 -30.97 -20.90
C SER A 879 -6.67 -30.39 -21.65
N SER A 880 -7.57 -29.66 -20.98
CA SER A 880 -8.70 -28.96 -21.63
C SER A 880 -8.21 -27.82 -22.53
N ALA A 881 -9.11 -27.22 -23.31
CA ALA A 881 -8.79 -26.05 -24.14
C ALA A 881 -8.36 -24.84 -23.28
N GLU A 882 -8.97 -24.68 -22.10
CA GLU A 882 -8.62 -23.65 -21.12
C GLU A 882 -7.30 -23.96 -20.41
N GLY A 883 -7.15 -25.17 -19.87
CA GLY A 883 -5.92 -25.63 -19.23
C GLY A 883 -4.69 -25.46 -20.13
N LYS A 884 -4.79 -25.87 -21.41
CA LYS A 884 -3.71 -25.68 -22.40
C LYS A 884 -3.35 -24.20 -22.66
N LYS A 885 -4.34 -23.30 -22.68
CA LYS A 885 -4.14 -21.84 -22.79
C LYS A 885 -3.42 -21.26 -21.56
N LEU A 886 -3.81 -21.71 -20.37
CA LEU A 886 -3.18 -21.34 -19.10
C LEU A 886 -1.75 -21.87 -19.01
N SER A 887 -1.51 -23.17 -19.22
CA SER A 887 -0.17 -23.78 -19.26
C SER A 887 0.76 -23.13 -20.29
N THR A 888 0.24 -22.68 -21.43
CA THR A 888 1.05 -21.97 -22.45
C THR A 888 1.49 -20.60 -21.97
N THR A 889 0.67 -19.92 -21.16
CA THR A 889 1.04 -18.65 -20.52
C THR A 889 2.08 -18.88 -19.43
N LEU A 890 1.85 -19.86 -18.54
CA LEU A 890 2.76 -20.19 -17.43
C LEU A 890 4.13 -20.65 -17.91
N ARG A 891 4.20 -21.53 -18.91
CA ARG A 891 5.47 -21.95 -19.56
C ARG A 891 6.24 -20.80 -20.22
N ASN A 892 5.60 -19.65 -20.45
CA ASN A 892 6.27 -18.44 -20.93
C ASN A 892 6.66 -17.51 -19.78
N ALA A 893 5.89 -17.44 -18.70
CA ALA A 893 6.28 -16.79 -17.44
C ALA A 893 7.53 -17.44 -16.83
N GLU A 894 7.59 -18.78 -16.79
CA GLU A 894 8.77 -19.55 -16.35
C GLU A 894 10.03 -19.22 -17.19
N LYS A 895 9.86 -19.00 -18.51
CA LYS A 895 10.94 -18.54 -19.41
C LYS A 895 11.29 -17.06 -19.26
N LYS A 896 10.42 -16.22 -18.70
CA LYS A 896 10.76 -14.85 -18.26
C LYS A 896 11.64 -14.95 -17.00
N LEU A 897 11.20 -15.74 -16.01
CA LEU A 897 11.91 -15.97 -14.74
C LEU A 897 13.31 -16.55 -14.92
N ALA A 898 13.47 -17.57 -15.75
CA ALA A 898 14.75 -18.19 -16.08
C ALA A 898 15.71 -17.31 -16.91
N LYS A 899 15.34 -16.03 -17.14
CA LYS A 899 16.19 -14.97 -17.71
C LYS A 899 16.35 -13.75 -16.79
N LYS A 900 15.60 -13.70 -15.67
CA LYS A 900 15.69 -12.68 -14.60
C LYS A 900 16.62 -13.17 -13.47
N LYS A 901 16.78 -14.49 -13.34
CA LYS A 901 17.89 -15.18 -12.65
C LYS A 901 19.08 -15.30 -13.59
#